data_AF-A0A8H5ZXC5-F1
#
_entry.id   AF-A0A8H5ZXC5-F1
#
_cell.length_a   1.000
_cell.length_b   1.000
_cell.length_c   1.000
_cell.angle_alpha   90.00
_cell.angle_beta   90.00
_cell.angle_gamma   90.00
#
_symmetry.space_group_name_H-M   'P 1'
#
loop_
_entity.id
_entity.type
_entity.pdbx_description
1 polymer ?
#
loop_
_entity_poly.entity_id
_entity_poly.type
_entity_poly.pdbx_seq_one_letter_code
_entity_poly.pdbx_strand_id
1 'polypeptide(L)'
;MGAALTSPVYIDYDEFFIRSSNILAVPYENVTAAFKTPIAIHSTAIDGFDWTQPYPGSRRDGHTAYLEIAQEMPLSASIVENATTVLSSLTFGIPDSMSSGGQPLAMDPSWYICRHVFISTRPEVKLAVDGGSKCNFLSQACQADLKTSLTQDWGKVANGTMCSALGFDAIPPSCQDSFGFARQDVMAFDAAFLANTTLGPVQTNKEQHQYSWRIGTGYHNPGDARAYALAANRTYLVATVWGYSQSATPIRVPEVSFGCLSSGASYIPPPPAPPLSTTTTTTASTSPTSAPTETPIPNNVAFGDDFSSGSMAQWKTYGGSFDASSGALVGSTSLGGKALVNTNFKNFLFEADVMLPSTSGNAGLLFRVSNPSIGADAYSGYYAGIDASGSVVLGRASNSWTRLGSSPADMASNKVHHVKVQAMDKALDLFVDDMSKAKVSVMDGMYTSGMNGVRVYDTGATFDNIQITPLAFSDDFSSGTMGKWTTVDGKYQVSSNAAVLSASPIAKALTTDVTSKDLIYEADVSIDSSSANGNGGFIFRVSNAKAGPDSYNGYYAGIGNGLVVLGRADNNWNELKMIQAADIKEGQKHHLVIRTSGDSISVYVDDLNTPRIMVKDGKYSAGLSGIRAYMTTLSVSNVRIYTA
;
A
#
# COMPACT_ATOMS: atom_id res chain seq x y z
N MET A 1 34.42 -31.58 -7.28
CA MET A 1 34.10 -30.14 -7.18
C MET A 1 33.50 -29.94 -5.81
N GLY A 2 34.19 -29.22 -4.91
CA GLY A 2 33.65 -28.91 -3.59
C GLY A 2 32.42 -28.02 -3.73
N ALA A 3 31.41 -28.21 -2.88
CA ALA A 3 30.26 -27.32 -2.85
C ALA A 3 30.73 -25.88 -2.63
N ALA A 4 30.22 -24.92 -3.40
CA ALA A 4 30.53 -23.51 -3.21
C ALA A 4 30.11 -23.09 -1.79
N LEU A 5 30.99 -22.39 -1.08
CA LEU A 5 30.70 -21.87 0.26
C LEU A 5 29.60 -20.81 0.17
N THR A 6 28.57 -20.93 1.01
CA THR A 6 27.47 -19.97 1.07
C THR A 6 27.45 -19.22 2.41
N SER A 7 26.92 -17.99 2.37
CA SER A 7 26.67 -17.15 3.53
C SER A 7 25.16 -16.92 3.67
N PRO A 8 24.59 -17.03 4.88
CA PRO A 8 23.24 -16.56 5.12
C PRO A 8 23.20 -15.02 5.09
N VAL A 9 22.18 -14.44 4.48
CA VAL A 9 21.87 -13.01 4.53
C VAL A 9 20.36 -12.84 4.61
N TYR A 10 19.87 -11.84 5.35
CA TYR A 10 18.49 -11.38 5.18
C TYR A 10 18.36 -10.66 3.84
N ILE A 11 17.32 -10.93 3.04
CA ILE A 11 17.12 -10.32 1.71
C ILE A 11 16.93 -8.82 1.85
N ASP A 12 15.99 -8.46 2.72
CA ASP A 12 15.61 -7.09 2.99
C ASP A 12 15.12 -6.95 4.43
N TYR A 13 14.66 -5.75 4.69
CA TYR A 13 13.98 -5.42 5.92
C TYR A 13 12.48 -5.68 5.73
N ASP A 14 12.07 -6.91 5.42
CA ASP A 14 10.67 -7.34 5.43
C ASP A 14 10.15 -7.29 6.88
N GLU A 15 9.34 -6.28 7.17
CA GLU A 15 9.67 -5.14 8.07
C GLU A 15 10.34 -5.44 9.41
N PHE A 16 10.31 -6.64 10.00
CA PHE A 16 11.06 -6.91 11.24
C PHE A 16 11.36 -8.42 11.45
N PHE A 17 11.93 -9.10 10.46
CA PHE A 17 12.30 -10.52 10.56
C PHE A 17 11.07 -11.42 10.81
N ILE A 18 10.14 -11.59 9.85
CA ILE A 18 8.86 -12.27 10.14
C ILE A 18 8.87 -13.76 9.72
N ARG A 19 9.78 -14.18 8.82
CA ARG A 19 9.80 -15.54 8.24
C ARG A 19 11.22 -15.99 7.91
N SER A 20 11.51 -17.28 8.09
CA SER A 20 12.79 -17.90 7.70
C SER A 20 13.07 -17.83 6.20
N SER A 21 12.04 -17.67 5.37
CA SER A 21 12.15 -17.44 3.93
C SER A 21 12.82 -16.11 3.56
N ASN A 22 12.97 -15.18 4.51
CA ASN A 22 13.75 -13.95 4.31
C ASN A 22 15.28 -14.20 4.36
N ILE A 23 15.74 -15.40 4.73
CA ILE A 23 17.17 -15.73 4.77
C ILE A 23 17.56 -16.46 3.49
N LEU A 24 18.45 -15.85 2.71
CA LEU A 24 19.06 -16.49 1.54
C LEU A 24 20.45 -17.01 1.86
N ALA A 25 20.76 -18.17 1.29
CA ALA A 25 22.14 -18.64 1.15
C ALA A 25 22.73 -18.07 -0.16
N VAL A 26 23.60 -17.07 -0.06
CA VAL A 26 24.29 -16.45 -1.20
C VAL A 26 25.74 -16.95 -1.30
N PRO A 27 26.36 -16.98 -2.48
CA PRO A 27 27.78 -17.35 -2.61
C PRO A 27 28.67 -16.43 -1.76
N TYR A 28 29.48 -17.01 -0.88
CA TYR A 28 30.32 -16.22 0.05
C TYR A 28 31.43 -15.44 -0.66
N GLU A 29 31.85 -15.90 -1.84
CA GLU A 29 32.79 -15.16 -2.70
C GLU A 29 32.21 -13.81 -3.17
N ASN A 30 30.91 -13.76 -3.50
CA ASN A 30 30.23 -12.52 -3.89
C ASN A 30 30.14 -11.55 -2.72
N VAL A 31 29.84 -12.08 -1.52
CA VAL A 31 29.83 -11.28 -0.28
C VAL A 31 31.21 -10.68 -0.03
N THR A 32 32.26 -11.51 -0.09
CA THR A 32 33.65 -11.07 0.13
C THR A 32 34.07 -10.02 -0.91
N ALA A 33 33.66 -10.18 -2.17
CA ALA A 33 33.94 -9.21 -3.22
C ALA A 33 33.24 -7.86 -2.94
N ALA A 34 31.97 -7.87 -2.51
CA ALA A 34 31.19 -6.67 -2.23
C ALA A 34 31.73 -5.86 -1.03
N PHE A 35 32.26 -6.55 -0.01
CA PHE A 35 32.88 -5.93 1.17
C PHE A 35 34.38 -5.60 0.99
N LYS A 36 34.97 -5.84 -0.18
CA LYS A 36 36.40 -5.53 -0.41
C LYS A 36 36.69 -4.02 -0.32
N THR A 37 35.74 -3.19 -0.73
CA THR A 37 35.82 -1.72 -0.68
C THR A 37 34.47 -1.16 -0.19
N PRO A 38 34.17 -1.29 1.11
CA PRO A 38 32.87 -0.89 1.65
C PRO A 38 32.67 0.62 1.50
N ILE A 39 31.41 1.00 1.33
CA ILE A 39 30.97 2.38 1.12
C ILE A 39 31.05 3.19 2.40
N ALA A 40 30.74 2.55 3.53
CA ALA A 40 30.80 3.16 4.85
C ALA A 40 31.28 2.12 5.86
N ILE A 41 32.08 2.58 6.83
CA ILE A 41 32.54 1.80 7.97
C ILE A 41 32.35 2.65 9.21
N HIS A 42 31.56 2.16 10.16
CA HIS A 42 31.31 2.83 11.44
C HIS A 42 31.45 1.85 12.59
N SER A 43 31.74 2.35 13.78
CA SER A 43 31.90 1.52 14.97
C SER A 43 31.42 2.23 16.22
N THR A 44 31.00 1.44 17.22
CA THR A 44 30.60 1.94 18.53
C THR A 44 31.11 0.99 19.60
N ALA A 45 31.65 1.56 20.69
CA ALA A 45 32.05 0.78 21.85
C ALA A 45 30.82 0.25 22.59
N ILE A 46 30.90 -0.97 23.08
CA ILE A 46 29.89 -1.63 23.91
C ILE A 46 30.54 -1.92 25.26
N ASP A 47 29.94 -1.48 26.36
CA ASP A 47 30.44 -1.82 27.69
C ASP A 47 30.37 -3.34 27.89
N GLY A 48 31.45 -3.96 28.39
CA GLY A 48 31.51 -5.41 28.49
C GLY A 48 32.31 -5.93 29.67
N PHE A 49 32.54 -7.24 29.64
CA PHE A 49 33.17 -8.00 30.71
C PHE A 49 34.29 -8.88 30.17
N ASP A 50 35.19 -9.26 31.08
CA ASP A 50 36.20 -10.27 30.83
C ASP A 50 35.62 -11.67 31.09
N TRP A 51 35.15 -12.30 30.02
CA TRP A 51 34.54 -13.64 30.09
C TRP A 51 35.54 -14.77 30.30
N THR A 52 36.86 -14.52 30.32
CA THR A 52 37.84 -15.56 30.63
C THR A 52 37.88 -15.88 32.13
N GLN A 53 37.22 -15.04 32.94
CA GLN A 53 37.00 -15.23 34.37
C GLN A 53 35.60 -15.82 34.59
N PRO A 54 35.33 -16.52 35.71
CA PRO A 54 33.97 -16.95 36.04
C PRO A 54 32.97 -15.78 36.10
N TYR A 55 31.72 -16.01 35.67
CA TYR A 55 30.65 -15.01 35.69
C TYR A 55 30.47 -14.41 37.10
N PRO A 56 30.35 -13.07 37.23
CA PRO A 56 30.18 -12.06 36.17
C PRO A 56 31.50 -11.44 35.66
N GLY A 57 32.67 -11.96 36.04
CA GLY A 57 33.97 -11.42 35.66
C GLY A 57 34.18 -9.95 36.05
N SER A 58 35.33 -9.39 35.65
CA SER A 58 35.60 -7.94 35.77
C SER A 58 35.12 -7.17 34.54
N ARG A 59 34.71 -5.92 34.71
CA ARG A 59 34.47 -5.00 33.57
C ARG A 59 35.69 -4.89 32.67
N ARG A 60 35.45 -4.79 31.37
CA ARG A 60 36.52 -4.69 30.37
C ARG A 60 36.10 -3.79 29.22
N ASP A 61 36.89 -2.75 28.97
CA ASP A 61 36.73 -1.88 27.82
C ASP A 61 37.36 -2.51 26.58
N GLY A 62 36.85 -2.16 25.40
CA GLY A 62 37.37 -2.60 24.11
C GLY A 62 36.44 -3.52 23.32
N HIS A 63 35.34 -3.98 23.92
CA HIS A 63 34.26 -4.60 23.16
C HIS A 63 33.63 -3.57 22.21
N THR A 64 33.50 -3.92 20.94
CA THR A 64 33.11 -2.97 19.87
C THR A 64 32.20 -3.65 18.87
N ALA A 65 31.15 -2.97 18.42
CA ALA A 65 30.37 -3.38 17.25
C ALA A 65 30.73 -2.50 16.06
N TYR A 66 30.83 -3.11 14.88
CA TYR A 66 31.17 -2.46 13.62
C TYR A 66 30.01 -2.64 12.63
N LEU A 67 29.73 -1.60 11.86
CA LEU A 67 28.77 -1.59 10.76
C LEU A 67 29.52 -1.28 9.46
N GLU A 68 29.40 -2.18 8.49
CA GLU A 68 29.91 -1.97 7.14
C GLU A 68 28.77 -1.99 6.12
N ILE A 69 28.79 -1.06 5.17
CA ILE A 69 27.90 -1.05 4.01
C ILE A 69 28.71 -1.47 2.79
N ALA A 70 28.34 -2.57 2.14
CA ALA A 70 29.04 -3.10 0.98
C ALA A 70 28.83 -2.25 -0.28
N GLN A 71 29.64 -2.51 -1.32
CA GLN A 71 29.23 -2.20 -2.69
C GLN A 71 28.01 -3.05 -3.08
N GLU A 72 27.33 -2.66 -4.15
CA GLU A 72 26.27 -3.46 -4.76
C GLU A 72 26.80 -4.87 -5.10
N MET A 73 26.10 -5.87 -4.59
CA MET A 73 26.42 -7.28 -4.76
C MET A 73 25.45 -7.91 -5.77
N PRO A 74 25.94 -8.53 -6.86
CA PRO A 74 25.08 -9.28 -7.76
C PRO A 74 24.53 -10.54 -7.09
N LEU A 75 23.24 -10.78 -7.29
CA LEU A 75 22.58 -12.01 -6.87
C LEU A 75 22.72 -13.06 -7.98
N SER A 76 22.80 -14.33 -7.59
CA SER A 76 22.84 -15.44 -8.55
C SER A 76 21.52 -15.48 -9.34
N ALA A 77 21.59 -15.79 -10.64
CA ALA A 77 20.39 -16.01 -11.46
C ALA A 77 19.51 -17.16 -10.94
N SER A 78 20.08 -18.08 -10.14
CA SER A 78 19.33 -19.12 -9.44
C SER A 78 18.47 -18.60 -8.27
N ILE A 79 18.70 -17.37 -7.84
CA ILE A 79 17.94 -16.66 -6.80
C ILE A 79 16.95 -15.72 -7.49
N VAL A 80 17.47 -14.74 -8.24
CA VAL A 80 16.70 -13.82 -9.09
C VAL A 80 17.59 -13.39 -10.25
N GLU A 81 17.06 -13.43 -11.47
CA GLU A 81 17.79 -13.04 -12.67
C GLU A 81 18.04 -11.53 -12.71
N ASN A 82 19.27 -11.12 -13.03
CA ASN A 82 19.68 -9.74 -13.25
C ASN A 82 19.35 -8.78 -12.08
N ALA A 83 19.45 -9.27 -10.84
CA ALA A 83 19.22 -8.49 -9.63
C ALA A 83 20.49 -8.31 -8.80
N THR A 84 20.50 -7.24 -8.03
CA THR A 84 21.57 -6.89 -7.10
C THR A 84 20.99 -6.50 -5.74
N THR A 85 21.85 -6.41 -4.72
CA THR A 85 21.48 -5.94 -3.39
C THR A 85 22.66 -5.25 -2.72
N VAL A 86 22.39 -4.29 -1.83
CA VAL A 86 23.41 -3.66 -0.99
C VAL A 86 23.34 -4.26 0.40
N LEU A 87 24.42 -4.92 0.82
CA LEU A 87 24.48 -5.56 2.14
C LEU A 87 24.96 -4.58 3.20
N SER A 88 24.29 -4.58 4.34
CA SER A 88 24.79 -4.03 5.61
C SER A 88 25.23 -5.19 6.49
N SER A 89 26.42 -5.12 7.09
CA SER A 89 26.95 -6.17 7.96
C SER A 89 27.30 -5.64 9.34
N LEU A 90 26.97 -6.43 10.37
CA LEU A 90 27.43 -6.22 11.73
C LEU A 90 28.51 -7.25 12.09
N THR A 91 29.67 -6.77 12.53
CA THR A 91 30.76 -7.58 13.09
C THR A 91 31.13 -7.06 14.49
N PHE A 92 31.90 -7.83 15.25
CA PHE A 92 32.10 -7.57 16.67
C PHE A 92 33.55 -7.81 17.05
N GLY A 93 34.20 -6.81 17.66
CA GLY A 93 35.56 -6.93 18.20
C GLY A 93 35.57 -7.11 19.71
N ILE A 94 36.63 -7.75 20.21
CA ILE A 94 36.93 -7.91 21.63
C ILE A 94 38.24 -7.21 21.99
N PRO A 95 38.50 -6.95 23.28
CA PRO A 95 39.77 -6.39 23.74
C PRO A 95 40.95 -7.30 23.36
N ASP A 96 42.09 -6.72 22.95
CA ASP A 96 43.28 -7.48 22.52
C ASP A 96 43.73 -8.50 23.55
N SER A 97 43.62 -8.17 24.85
CA SER A 97 43.95 -9.05 25.98
C SER A 97 43.12 -10.32 26.06
N MET A 98 41.97 -10.35 25.40
CA MET A 98 41.05 -11.48 25.34
C MET A 98 41.19 -12.24 24.02
N SER A 99 42.22 -11.96 23.23
CA SER A 99 42.50 -12.61 21.95
C SER A 99 43.97 -13.04 21.86
N SER A 100 44.24 -14.09 21.10
CA SER A 100 45.59 -14.52 20.75
C SER A 100 45.59 -15.14 19.35
N GLY A 101 46.49 -14.68 18.48
CA GLY A 101 46.59 -15.21 17.11
C GLY A 101 45.33 -15.05 16.27
N GLY A 102 44.53 -14.00 16.51
CA GLY A 102 43.26 -13.75 15.81
C GLY A 102 42.09 -14.63 16.27
N GLN A 103 42.28 -15.40 17.34
CA GLN A 103 41.24 -16.23 17.97
C GLN A 103 40.94 -15.70 19.38
N PRO A 104 39.69 -15.81 19.85
CA PRO A 104 39.35 -15.45 21.22
C PRO A 104 40.02 -16.42 22.21
N LEU A 105 40.43 -15.89 23.38
CA LEU A 105 40.77 -16.73 24.52
C LEU A 105 39.52 -17.49 25.00
N ALA A 106 39.74 -18.63 25.65
CA ALA A 106 38.66 -19.47 26.15
C ALA A 106 37.74 -18.69 27.10
N MET A 107 36.43 -18.75 26.80
CA MET A 107 35.39 -18.26 27.69
C MET A 107 35.19 -19.25 28.83
N ASP A 108 35.08 -18.76 30.07
CA ASP A 108 34.76 -19.60 31.21
C ASP A 108 33.36 -20.23 31.02
N PRO A 109 33.16 -21.54 31.29
CA PRO A 109 31.90 -22.24 31.02
C PRO A 109 30.68 -21.69 31.77
N SER A 110 30.87 -20.80 32.75
CA SER A 110 29.77 -20.13 33.46
C SER A 110 29.07 -19.02 32.66
N TRP A 111 29.56 -18.66 31.47
CA TRP A 111 29.01 -17.59 30.63
C TRP A 111 28.04 -18.08 29.55
N TYR A 112 27.06 -17.23 29.26
CA TYR A 112 26.22 -17.31 28.05
C TYR A 112 25.86 -15.89 27.61
N ILE A 113 26.09 -15.56 26.34
CA ILE A 113 25.93 -14.19 25.83
C ILE A 113 24.93 -14.16 24.68
N CYS A 114 24.05 -13.17 24.69
CA CYS A 114 23.05 -12.94 23.64
C CYS A 114 23.20 -11.53 23.07
N ARG A 115 23.27 -11.41 21.75
CA ARG A 115 23.28 -10.14 21.04
C ARG A 115 22.02 -9.98 20.23
N HIS A 116 21.20 -9.02 20.63
CA HIS A 116 19.94 -8.70 19.98
C HIS A 116 20.16 -7.52 19.03
N VAL A 117 19.71 -7.66 17.79
CA VAL A 117 19.85 -6.62 16.75
C VAL A 117 18.47 -6.10 16.40
N PHE A 118 18.23 -4.81 16.67
CA PHE A 118 17.07 -4.06 16.21
C PHE A 118 17.50 -3.06 15.16
N ILE A 119 16.60 -2.76 14.22
CA ILE A 119 16.83 -1.78 13.16
C ILE A 119 15.73 -0.74 13.25
N SER A 120 16.08 0.51 13.00
CA SER A 120 15.16 1.62 12.81
C SER A 120 15.45 2.31 11.48
N THR A 121 14.39 2.70 10.78
CA THR A 121 14.44 3.54 9.57
C THR A 121 13.99 4.97 9.86
N ARG A 122 13.80 5.32 11.13
CA ARG A 122 13.35 6.66 11.53
C ARG A 122 14.46 7.70 11.32
N PRO A 123 14.19 8.80 10.59
CA PRO A 123 15.17 9.86 10.40
C PRO A 123 15.68 10.46 11.72
N GLU A 124 14.80 10.59 12.73
CA GLU A 124 15.18 11.15 14.03
C GLU A 124 16.21 10.29 14.77
N VAL A 125 16.07 8.97 14.67
CA VAL A 125 16.99 7.99 15.28
C VAL A 125 18.35 8.07 14.59
N LYS A 126 18.35 8.09 13.26
CA LYS A 126 19.57 8.26 12.46
C LYS A 126 20.28 9.57 12.79
N LEU A 127 19.55 10.68 12.82
CA LEU A 127 20.10 12.00 13.17
C LEU A 127 20.73 12.01 14.57
N ALA A 128 20.08 11.35 15.55
CA ALA A 128 20.62 11.28 16.90
C ALA A 128 21.93 10.47 16.96
N VAL A 129 22.00 9.32 16.28
CA VAL A 129 23.18 8.46 16.25
C VAL A 129 24.32 9.10 15.46
N ASP A 130 24.03 9.66 14.28
CA ASP A 130 25.00 10.40 13.46
C ASP A 130 25.53 11.64 14.21
N GLY A 131 24.70 12.26 15.04
CA GLY A 131 25.06 13.38 15.93
C GLY A 131 25.91 12.98 17.15
N GLY A 132 26.28 11.70 17.28
CA GLY A 132 27.15 11.21 18.36
C GLY A 132 26.43 10.89 19.67
N SER A 133 25.09 10.87 19.68
CA SER A 133 24.30 10.57 20.90
C SER A 133 24.42 9.12 21.37
N LYS A 134 25.13 8.24 20.63
CA LYS A 134 25.14 6.79 20.85
C LYS A 134 23.70 6.28 21.01
N CYS A 135 23.38 5.54 22.07
CA CYS A 135 22.01 5.11 22.38
C CYS A 135 21.25 6.05 23.35
N ASN A 136 21.80 7.22 23.70
CA ASN A 136 21.21 8.09 24.73
C ASN A 136 19.91 8.77 24.29
N PHE A 137 19.54 8.69 23.01
CA PHE A 137 18.25 9.17 22.50
C PHE A 137 17.07 8.28 22.94
N LEU A 138 17.34 7.04 23.36
CA LEU A 138 16.33 6.16 23.92
C LEU A 138 15.88 6.69 25.28
N SER A 139 14.57 6.76 25.50
CA SER A 139 14.02 7.21 26.79
C SER A 139 14.47 6.29 27.93
N GLN A 140 14.52 6.81 29.16
CA GLN A 140 14.86 6.00 30.34
C GLN A 140 13.90 4.81 30.51
N ALA A 141 12.60 5.02 30.22
CA ALA A 141 11.60 3.97 30.23
C ALA A 141 11.91 2.88 29.19
N CYS A 142 12.22 3.27 27.95
CA CYS A 142 12.63 2.33 26.90
C CYS A 142 13.87 1.51 27.32
N GLN A 143 14.91 2.17 27.85
CA GLN A 143 16.12 1.47 28.28
C GLN A 143 15.85 0.48 29.42
N ALA A 144 14.98 0.84 30.37
CA ALA A 144 14.59 -0.03 31.48
C ALA A 144 13.76 -1.24 31.01
N ASP A 145 12.80 -1.01 30.11
CA ASP A 145 11.96 -2.08 29.58
C ASP A 145 12.73 -3.01 28.64
N LEU A 146 13.68 -2.49 27.85
CA LEU A 146 14.61 -3.31 27.06
C LEU A 146 15.43 -4.21 27.98
N LYS A 147 16.04 -3.64 29.03
CA LYS A 147 16.79 -4.43 30.02
C LYS A 147 15.92 -5.52 30.64
N THR A 148 14.70 -5.19 31.02
CA THR A 148 13.75 -6.13 31.63
C THR A 148 13.37 -7.23 30.65
N SER A 149 12.92 -6.88 29.44
CA SER A 149 12.55 -7.82 28.38
C SER A 149 13.66 -8.81 28.03
N LEU A 150 14.92 -8.36 28.05
CA LEU A 150 16.08 -9.17 27.66
C LEU A 150 16.69 -9.98 28.81
N THR A 151 16.20 -9.84 30.05
CA THR A 151 16.79 -10.51 31.23
C THR A 151 15.80 -11.22 32.16
N GLN A 152 14.52 -10.82 32.20
CA GLN A 152 13.55 -11.32 33.19
C GLN A 152 13.29 -12.84 33.10
N ASP A 153 13.35 -13.39 31.88
CA ASP A 153 13.03 -14.78 31.57
C ASP A 153 14.28 -15.59 31.18
N TRP A 154 15.45 -15.17 31.66
CA TRP A 154 16.73 -15.75 31.27
C TRP A 154 16.78 -17.26 31.60
N GLY A 155 17.01 -18.08 30.57
CA GLY A 155 16.99 -19.54 30.65
C GLY A 155 15.60 -20.17 30.81
N LYS A 156 14.52 -19.42 30.63
CA LYS A 156 13.14 -19.91 30.80
C LYS A 156 12.31 -19.88 29.51
N VAL A 157 12.71 -19.10 28.50
CA VAL A 157 11.89 -18.86 27.31
C VAL A 157 11.84 -20.05 26.35
N ALA A 158 12.96 -20.72 26.10
CA ALA A 158 13.03 -21.86 25.19
C ALA A 158 14.13 -22.85 25.56
N ASN A 159 13.91 -24.13 25.25
CA ASN A 159 14.93 -25.16 25.44
C ASN A 159 16.13 -24.91 24.52
N GLY A 160 17.34 -24.98 25.09
CA GLY A 160 18.60 -24.88 24.33
C GLY A 160 19.15 -23.46 24.18
N THR A 161 18.54 -22.44 24.79
CA THR A 161 19.09 -21.09 24.86
C THR A 161 18.88 -20.48 26.24
N MET A 162 19.79 -19.58 26.65
CA MET A 162 19.60 -18.77 27.86
C MET A 162 18.98 -17.40 27.58
N CYS A 163 18.91 -16.95 26.32
CA CYS A 163 18.42 -15.60 26.00
C CYS A 163 16.98 -15.39 26.49
N SER A 164 16.70 -14.20 27.04
CA SER A 164 15.31 -13.75 27.21
C SER A 164 14.91 -12.99 25.95
N ALA A 165 13.69 -13.23 25.48
CA ALA A 165 13.21 -12.85 24.16
C ALA A 165 13.99 -13.54 23.01
N LEU A 166 13.27 -13.97 22.00
CA LEU A 166 13.78 -14.72 20.86
C LEU A 166 13.84 -13.85 19.61
N GLY A 167 14.38 -14.42 18.55
CA GLY A 167 14.25 -13.84 17.22
C GLY A 167 12.78 -13.54 16.93
N PHE A 168 12.57 -12.40 16.29
CA PHE A 168 11.28 -11.87 15.86
C PHE A 168 10.43 -11.30 16.99
N ASP A 169 10.89 -11.30 18.24
CA ASP A 169 10.17 -10.59 19.30
C ASP A 169 10.25 -9.07 19.11
N ALA A 170 9.13 -8.40 19.42
CA ALA A 170 9.02 -6.96 19.25
C ALA A 170 9.80 -6.19 20.32
N ILE A 171 10.32 -5.03 19.93
CA ILE A 171 10.87 -4.04 20.85
C ILE A 171 9.78 -3.61 21.84
N PRO A 172 10.12 -3.37 23.12
CA PRO A 172 9.14 -2.93 24.10
C PRO A 172 8.31 -1.72 23.63
N PRO A 173 7.00 -1.66 23.93
CA PRO A 173 6.15 -0.54 23.52
C PRO A 173 6.69 0.84 23.91
N SER A 174 7.33 0.96 25.07
CA SER A 174 7.95 2.21 25.54
C SER A 174 9.09 2.72 24.67
N CYS A 175 9.64 1.89 23.79
CA CYS A 175 10.68 2.27 22.83
C CYS A 175 10.12 2.82 21.53
N GLN A 176 8.86 2.56 21.18
CA GLN A 176 8.32 2.83 19.84
C GLN A 176 8.32 4.33 19.50
N ASP A 177 8.09 5.19 20.48
CA ASP A 177 8.13 6.65 20.28
C ASP A 177 9.53 7.17 19.97
N SER A 178 10.57 6.62 20.61
CA SER A 178 11.96 7.07 20.46
C SER A 178 12.73 6.33 19.37
N PHE A 179 12.40 5.07 19.11
CA PHE A 179 13.13 4.18 18.20
C PHE A 179 12.31 3.79 16.97
N GLY A 180 10.98 3.87 17.03
CA GLY A 180 10.08 3.22 16.08
C GLY A 180 9.74 1.80 16.52
N PHE A 181 8.67 1.24 15.95
CA PHE A 181 8.41 -0.19 16.07
C PHE A 181 9.60 -0.95 15.45
N ALA A 182 10.04 -2.00 16.13
CA ALA A 182 11.14 -2.86 15.71
C ALA A 182 10.87 -4.29 16.20
N ARG A 183 11.39 -5.31 15.52
CA ARG A 183 11.63 -6.64 16.11
C ARG A 183 13.11 -6.97 15.96
N GLN A 184 13.55 -7.95 16.74
CA GLN A 184 14.95 -8.32 16.83
C GLN A 184 15.30 -9.59 16.06
N ASP A 185 16.56 -9.68 15.66
CA ASP A 185 17.24 -10.96 15.52
C ASP A 185 18.12 -11.20 16.76
N VAL A 186 18.46 -12.44 17.07
CA VAL A 186 19.27 -12.80 18.24
C VAL A 186 20.40 -13.76 17.87
N MET A 187 21.64 -13.36 18.20
CA MET A 187 22.82 -14.20 18.12
C MET A 187 23.25 -14.62 19.52
N ALA A 188 23.24 -15.92 19.79
CA ALA A 188 23.61 -16.47 21.09
C ALA A 188 24.91 -17.28 21.00
N PHE A 189 25.75 -17.22 22.03
CA PHE A 189 26.97 -18.02 22.09
C PHE A 189 27.40 -18.31 23.53
N ASP A 190 28.04 -19.46 23.69
CA ASP A 190 28.62 -19.96 24.94
C ASP A 190 30.10 -20.32 24.74
N ALA A 191 30.72 -20.92 25.76
CA ALA A 191 32.12 -21.33 25.70
C ALA A 191 32.41 -22.33 24.58
N ALA A 192 31.46 -23.22 24.24
CA ALA A 192 31.64 -24.20 23.17
C ALA A 192 31.58 -23.55 21.78
N PHE A 193 30.65 -22.62 21.57
CA PHE A 193 30.58 -21.82 20.34
C PHE A 193 31.86 -21.01 20.14
N LEU A 194 32.35 -20.36 21.21
CA LEU A 194 33.54 -19.51 21.13
C LEU A 194 34.83 -20.29 20.86
N ALA A 195 34.92 -21.53 21.36
CA ALA A 195 36.07 -22.42 21.12
C ALA A 195 36.14 -22.94 19.66
N ASN A 196 35.07 -22.80 18.88
CA ASN A 196 35.06 -23.19 17.47
C ASN A 196 35.86 -22.18 16.63
N THR A 197 36.91 -22.62 15.96
CA THR A 197 37.82 -21.75 15.20
C THR A 197 37.19 -21.07 13.98
N THR A 198 36.04 -21.56 13.51
CA THR A 198 35.25 -20.97 12.42
C THR A 198 34.17 -20.03 12.94
N LEU A 199 33.47 -20.40 14.02
CA LEU A 199 32.33 -19.64 14.53
C LEU A 199 32.71 -18.61 15.60
N GLY A 200 33.73 -18.87 16.42
CA GLY A 200 34.22 -17.96 17.44
C GLY A 200 34.58 -16.57 16.90
N PRO A 201 35.33 -16.45 15.78
CA PRO A 201 35.63 -15.17 15.16
C PRO A 201 34.39 -14.38 14.71
N VAL A 202 33.27 -15.02 14.37
CA VAL A 202 32.02 -14.35 13.96
C VAL A 202 31.51 -13.40 15.05
N GLN A 203 31.77 -13.71 16.33
CA GLN A 203 31.35 -12.92 17.48
C GLN A 203 32.49 -12.09 18.10
N THR A 204 33.71 -12.16 17.58
CA THR A 204 34.90 -11.59 18.25
C THR A 204 35.92 -10.90 17.36
N ASN A 205 35.79 -11.02 16.05
CA ASN A 205 36.62 -10.31 15.09
C ASN A 205 35.83 -9.22 14.34
N LYS A 206 36.48 -8.08 14.12
CA LYS A 206 35.96 -6.97 13.33
C LYS A 206 35.85 -7.30 11.84
N GLU A 207 36.62 -8.27 11.35
CA GLU A 207 36.64 -8.63 9.93
C GLU A 207 35.42 -9.45 9.51
N GLN A 208 35.12 -9.44 8.21
CA GLN A 208 34.02 -10.20 7.61
C GLN A 208 34.30 -11.71 7.64
N HIS A 209 33.37 -12.49 8.22
CA HIS A 209 33.43 -13.95 8.25
C HIS A 209 32.22 -14.57 7.53
N GLN A 210 32.29 -15.85 7.17
CA GLN A 210 31.25 -16.53 6.41
C GLN A 210 29.85 -16.38 7.02
N TYR A 211 29.75 -16.38 8.36
CA TYR A 211 28.49 -16.31 9.07
C TYR A 211 28.26 -14.98 9.82
N SER A 212 29.01 -13.93 9.48
CA SER A 212 28.72 -12.59 10.03
C SER A 212 27.29 -12.17 9.71
N TRP A 213 26.68 -11.43 10.64
CA TRP A 213 25.30 -10.99 10.51
C TRP A 213 25.16 -9.96 9.39
N ARG A 214 24.15 -10.13 8.52
CA ARG A 214 23.96 -9.32 7.30
C ARG A 214 22.50 -9.15 6.91
N ILE A 215 22.18 -7.97 6.38
CA ILE A 215 20.88 -7.65 5.80
C ILE A 215 21.04 -6.88 4.48
N GLY A 216 20.37 -7.34 3.43
CA GLY A 216 20.30 -6.71 2.13
C GLY A 216 19.23 -5.63 2.05
N THR A 217 19.08 -5.03 0.90
CA THR A 217 18.11 -3.97 0.63
C THR A 217 16.93 -4.44 -0.21
N GLY A 218 16.84 -5.75 -0.47
CA GLY A 218 15.91 -6.33 -1.44
C GLY A 218 16.58 -6.59 -2.79
N TYR A 219 15.74 -6.85 -3.79
CA TYR A 219 16.15 -7.07 -5.17
C TYR A 219 16.11 -5.74 -5.93
N HIS A 220 17.25 -5.34 -6.48
CA HIS A 220 17.40 -4.08 -7.22
C HIS A 220 17.97 -4.33 -8.61
N ASN A 221 17.62 -3.48 -9.57
CA ASN A 221 18.32 -3.45 -10.84
C ASN A 221 19.79 -3.01 -10.61
N PRO A 222 20.77 -3.53 -11.38
CA PRO A 222 22.15 -3.08 -11.28
C PRO A 222 22.28 -1.56 -11.43
N GLY A 223 22.96 -0.91 -10.50
CA GLY A 223 23.17 0.54 -10.47
C GLY A 223 22.02 1.36 -9.87
N ASP A 224 21.04 0.73 -9.22
CA ASP A 224 19.95 1.45 -8.57
C ASP A 224 20.43 2.21 -7.32
N ALA A 225 20.49 3.54 -7.41
CA ALA A 225 20.89 4.40 -6.31
C ALA A 225 20.02 4.24 -5.05
N ARG A 226 18.78 3.74 -5.18
CA ARG A 226 17.87 3.50 -4.06
C ARG A 226 18.37 2.39 -3.13
N ALA A 227 19.06 1.37 -3.66
CA ALA A 227 19.61 0.29 -2.85
C ALA A 227 20.56 0.85 -1.78
N TYR A 228 21.45 1.74 -2.18
CA TYR A 228 22.37 2.40 -1.26
C TYR A 228 21.68 3.36 -0.29
N ALA A 229 20.67 4.11 -0.75
CA ALA A 229 19.90 4.99 0.12
C ALA A 229 19.17 4.20 1.23
N LEU A 230 18.58 3.04 0.89
CA LEU A 230 17.93 2.15 1.83
C LEU A 230 18.92 1.60 2.87
N ALA A 231 20.10 1.15 2.45
CA ALA A 231 21.16 0.71 3.37
C ALA A 231 21.62 1.86 4.28
N ALA A 232 21.80 3.06 3.71
CA ALA A 232 22.31 4.22 4.45
C ALA A 232 21.32 4.76 5.49
N ASN A 233 20.01 4.62 5.24
CA ASN A 233 18.96 5.14 6.12
C ASN A 233 18.66 4.26 7.34
N ARG A 234 19.30 3.10 7.48
CA ARG A 234 19.12 2.22 8.63
C ARG A 234 20.00 2.64 9.81
N THR A 235 19.43 2.56 11.00
CA THR A 235 20.14 2.67 12.27
C THR A 235 19.95 1.39 13.06
N TYR A 236 21.04 0.86 13.61
CA TYR A 236 21.11 -0.43 14.28
C TYR A 236 21.28 -0.21 15.77
N LEU A 237 20.44 -0.85 16.59
CA LEU A 237 20.63 -1.01 18.03
C LEU A 237 21.07 -2.45 18.29
N VAL A 238 22.26 -2.62 18.84
CA VAL A 238 22.78 -3.89 19.35
C VAL A 238 22.66 -3.88 20.86
N ALA A 239 21.84 -4.76 21.41
CA ALA A 239 21.74 -5.01 22.85
C ALA A 239 22.47 -6.31 23.19
N THR A 240 23.60 -6.21 23.90
CA THR A 240 24.37 -7.38 24.35
C THR A 240 24.01 -7.70 25.79
N VAL A 241 23.45 -8.89 26.01
CA VAL A 241 23.14 -9.44 27.32
C VAL A 241 24.30 -10.32 27.79
N TRP A 242 24.92 -9.89 28.88
CA TRP A 242 26.00 -10.56 29.58
C TRP A 242 25.40 -11.41 30.70
N GLY A 243 25.25 -12.71 30.44
CA GLY A 243 24.54 -13.61 31.33
C GLY A 243 25.29 -14.88 31.65
N TYR A 244 24.61 -15.71 32.43
CA TYR A 244 25.14 -16.96 32.94
C TYR A 244 24.64 -18.16 32.16
N SER A 245 25.45 -19.21 32.13
CA SER A 245 25.10 -20.50 31.54
C SER A 245 24.19 -21.33 32.45
N GLN A 246 23.50 -22.32 31.89
CA GLN A 246 22.54 -23.16 32.60
C GLN A 246 23.16 -23.94 33.79
N SER A 247 24.46 -24.21 33.75
CA SER A 247 25.18 -25.02 34.75
C SER A 247 25.77 -24.22 35.91
N ALA A 248 25.66 -22.89 35.91
CA ALA A 248 26.19 -22.04 36.98
C ALA A 248 25.29 -22.07 38.26
N THR A 249 25.85 -21.71 39.43
CA THR A 249 25.18 -21.71 40.75
C THR A 249 25.45 -20.41 41.53
N PRO A 250 24.63 -20.07 42.54
CA PRO A 250 23.47 -19.17 42.40
C PRO A 250 23.85 -17.77 41.88
N ILE A 251 23.02 -17.21 41.00
CA ILE A 251 23.51 -16.26 40.01
C ILE A 251 22.69 -14.96 39.98
N ARG A 252 23.39 -13.87 39.67
CA ARG A 252 22.84 -12.51 39.56
C ARG A 252 22.08 -12.34 38.26
N VAL A 253 21.16 -11.36 38.24
CA VAL A 253 20.46 -10.93 37.02
C VAL A 253 21.49 -10.57 35.94
N PRO A 254 21.32 -11.05 34.69
CA PRO A 254 22.18 -10.66 33.57
C PRO A 254 22.21 -9.14 33.36
N GLU A 255 23.28 -8.63 32.78
CA GLU A 255 23.40 -7.21 32.47
C GLU A 255 23.30 -6.94 30.97
N VAL A 256 22.69 -5.81 30.58
CA VAL A 256 22.56 -5.43 29.17
C VAL A 256 23.34 -4.16 28.87
N SER A 257 24.15 -4.22 27.81
CA SER A 257 24.88 -3.09 27.24
C SER A 257 24.37 -2.77 25.84
N PHE A 258 24.27 -1.48 25.50
CA PHE A 258 23.73 -1.01 24.22
C PHE A 258 24.81 -0.37 23.34
N GLY A 259 24.77 -0.68 22.05
CA GLY A 259 25.55 0.00 21.01
C GLY A 259 24.65 0.41 19.85
N CYS A 260 24.67 1.69 19.46
CA CYS A 260 23.88 2.22 18.36
C CYS A 260 24.80 2.70 17.22
N LEU A 261 24.46 2.30 15.99
CA LEU A 261 25.29 2.48 14.80
C LEU A 261 24.44 2.92 13.61
N SER A 262 24.97 3.81 12.80
CA SER A 262 24.45 4.22 11.50
C SER A 262 25.61 4.39 10.53
N SER A 263 25.31 4.47 9.25
CA SER A 263 26.30 4.61 8.17
C SER A 263 26.86 6.04 7.98
N GLY A 264 26.55 6.98 8.88
CA GLY A 264 26.95 8.38 8.73
C GLY A 264 26.12 9.17 7.72
N ALA A 265 26.71 10.15 7.05
CA ALA A 265 26.00 11.02 6.10
C ALA A 265 25.24 10.21 5.01
N SER A 266 24.10 10.74 4.55
CA SER A 266 23.31 10.11 3.48
C SER A 266 24.18 9.79 2.26
N TYR A 267 24.01 8.59 1.70
CA TYR A 267 24.75 8.19 0.51
C TYR A 267 24.43 9.11 -0.67
N ILE A 268 25.47 9.75 -1.21
CA ILE A 268 25.41 10.48 -2.48
C ILE A 268 26.06 9.56 -3.52
N PRO A 269 25.33 9.05 -4.52
CA PRO A 269 25.91 8.20 -5.54
C PRO A 269 27.05 8.93 -6.26
N PRO A 270 28.17 8.25 -6.58
CA PRO A 270 29.18 8.83 -7.44
C PRO A 270 28.55 9.23 -8.77
N PRO A 271 28.96 10.36 -9.38
CA PRO A 271 28.41 10.79 -10.66
C PRO A 271 28.59 9.67 -11.70
N PRO A 272 27.58 9.40 -12.54
CA PRO A 272 27.67 8.37 -13.57
C PRO A 272 28.91 8.61 -14.44
N ALA A 273 29.60 7.53 -14.79
CA ALA A 273 30.76 7.59 -15.68
C ALA A 273 30.36 8.34 -16.97
N PRO A 274 31.19 9.29 -17.44
CA PRO A 274 30.77 10.22 -18.48
C PRO A 274 30.46 9.47 -19.79
N PRO A 275 29.33 9.77 -20.45
CA PRO A 275 29.15 9.44 -21.85
C PRO A 275 30.16 10.23 -22.70
N LEU A 276 30.66 9.62 -23.77
CA LEU A 276 31.48 10.31 -24.77
C LEU A 276 30.76 11.59 -25.25
N SER A 277 31.53 12.67 -25.29
CA SER A 277 31.11 14.06 -25.40
C SER A 277 30.31 14.40 -26.66
N THR A 278 29.28 15.26 -26.52
CA THR A 278 29.21 16.51 -27.30
C THR A 278 28.46 17.60 -26.52
N THR A 279 29.05 18.78 -26.57
CA THR A 279 28.86 20.01 -25.82
C THR A 279 27.55 20.75 -26.12
N THR A 280 26.89 21.33 -25.12
CA THR A 280 26.67 22.80 -25.07
C THR A 280 26.23 23.28 -23.68
N THR A 281 26.78 24.43 -23.32
CA THR A 281 26.78 25.09 -22.02
C THR A 281 25.56 25.99 -21.84
N THR A 282 24.95 26.01 -20.65
CA THR A 282 24.58 27.26 -19.95
C THR A 282 24.29 27.01 -18.47
N THR A 283 24.93 27.81 -17.63
CA THR A 283 24.81 27.91 -16.17
C THR A 283 23.49 28.50 -15.70
N ALA A 284 22.89 27.93 -14.65
CA ALA A 284 22.07 28.67 -13.69
C ALA A 284 22.16 28.03 -12.30
N SER A 285 22.40 28.89 -11.31
CA SER A 285 22.38 28.62 -9.87
C SER A 285 20.93 28.59 -9.36
N THR A 286 20.60 27.60 -8.52
CA THR A 286 19.54 27.70 -7.49
C THR A 286 19.83 26.73 -6.34
N SER A 287 19.71 27.23 -5.12
CA SER A 287 19.76 26.53 -3.82
C SER A 287 18.60 25.51 -3.65
N PRO A 288 18.58 24.69 -2.58
CA PRO A 288 18.07 23.32 -2.62
C PRO A 288 16.56 23.26 -2.80
N THR A 289 16.12 22.50 -3.80
CA THR A 289 14.72 22.16 -4.01
C THR A 289 14.34 21.07 -3.01
N SER A 290 13.30 21.37 -2.24
CA SER A 290 12.53 20.47 -1.37
C SER A 290 12.33 19.07 -1.95
N ALA A 291 12.29 18.07 -1.06
CA ALA A 291 11.72 16.75 -1.32
C ALA A 291 10.41 16.87 -2.12
N PRO A 292 10.13 15.96 -3.07
CA PRO A 292 8.91 16.03 -3.85
C PRO A 292 7.73 16.01 -2.88
N THR A 293 7.04 17.14 -2.80
CA THR A 293 5.77 17.24 -2.09
C THR A 293 4.80 16.38 -2.89
N GLU A 294 4.31 15.29 -2.31
CA GLU A 294 3.19 14.52 -2.85
C GLU A 294 2.06 15.51 -3.16
N THR A 295 1.89 15.82 -4.44
CA THR A 295 0.89 16.80 -4.85
C THR A 295 -0.47 16.17 -4.62
N PRO A 296 -1.34 16.74 -3.78
CA PRO A 296 -2.67 16.20 -3.57
C PRO A 296 -3.39 16.09 -4.90
N ILE A 297 -3.98 14.93 -5.17
CA ILE A 297 -4.83 14.76 -6.35
C ILE A 297 -6.08 15.63 -6.12
N PRO A 298 -6.44 16.53 -7.05
CA PRO A 298 -7.62 17.35 -6.90
C PRO A 298 -8.88 16.50 -6.66
N ASN A 299 -9.75 16.96 -5.76
CA ASN A 299 -10.95 16.23 -5.35
C ASN A 299 -12.05 16.12 -6.42
N ASN A 300 -11.78 16.59 -7.63
CA ASN A 300 -12.66 16.58 -8.80
C ASN A 300 -12.02 15.93 -10.02
N VAL A 301 -10.86 15.29 -9.87
CA VAL A 301 -10.15 14.56 -10.93
C VAL A 301 -10.15 13.08 -10.58
N ALA A 302 -10.54 12.21 -11.51
CA ALA A 302 -10.48 10.76 -11.29
C ALA A 302 -9.04 10.29 -11.05
N PHE A 303 -8.90 9.24 -10.25
CA PHE A 303 -7.64 8.53 -10.05
C PHE A 303 -7.79 7.09 -10.53
N GLY A 304 -6.82 6.59 -11.28
CA GLY A 304 -6.79 5.21 -11.72
C GLY A 304 -5.38 4.66 -11.71
N ASP A 305 -5.22 3.41 -11.30
CA ASP A 305 -3.97 2.66 -11.35
C ASP A 305 -4.26 1.19 -11.63
N ASP A 306 -3.81 0.72 -12.79
CA ASP A 306 -3.81 -0.69 -13.19
C ASP A 306 -2.47 -1.37 -12.88
N PHE A 307 -1.56 -0.65 -12.20
CA PHE A 307 -0.22 -1.09 -11.79
C PHE A 307 0.68 -1.61 -12.92
N SER A 308 0.29 -1.45 -14.19
CA SER A 308 1.08 -1.86 -15.36
C SER A 308 2.46 -1.19 -15.43
N SER A 309 2.61 -0.04 -14.75
CA SER A 309 3.88 0.67 -14.60
C SER A 309 4.88 -0.01 -13.67
N GLY A 310 4.45 -0.99 -12.86
CA GLY A 310 5.27 -1.63 -11.84
C GLY A 310 5.63 -0.72 -10.66
N SER A 311 4.99 0.44 -10.53
CA SER A 311 5.43 1.53 -9.65
C SER A 311 4.44 1.83 -8.52
N MET A 312 4.99 2.14 -7.35
CA MET A 312 4.25 2.63 -6.18
C MET A 312 4.29 4.16 -6.05
N ALA A 313 4.75 4.89 -7.07
CA ALA A 313 5.07 6.32 -6.94
C ALA A 313 3.89 7.21 -6.49
N GLN A 314 2.64 6.80 -6.72
CA GLN A 314 1.43 7.54 -6.32
C GLN A 314 0.88 7.10 -4.96
N TRP A 315 1.48 6.06 -4.37
CA TRP A 315 0.98 5.35 -3.19
C TRP A 315 1.92 5.54 -2.01
N LYS A 316 1.32 5.81 -0.85
CA LYS A 316 2.01 5.89 0.43
C LYS A 316 1.59 4.75 1.33
N THR A 317 2.57 4.02 1.85
CA THR A 317 2.32 2.89 2.74
C THR A 317 2.31 3.30 4.22
N TYR A 318 1.48 2.62 5.00
CA TYR A 318 1.35 2.80 6.45
C TYR A 318 1.36 1.42 7.13
N GLY A 319 2.57 0.90 7.32
CA GLY A 319 2.84 -0.47 7.76
C GLY A 319 2.55 -1.51 6.67
N GLY A 320 3.13 -2.69 6.84
CA GLY A 320 3.04 -3.77 5.85
C GLY A 320 3.85 -3.48 4.58
N SER A 321 4.04 -4.51 3.75
CA SER A 321 4.76 -4.39 2.48
C SER A 321 3.79 -4.41 1.31
N PHE A 322 3.97 -3.51 0.35
CA PHE A 322 3.19 -3.38 -0.87
C PHE A 322 4.13 -3.23 -2.06
N ASP A 323 3.93 -4.07 -3.07
CA ASP A 323 4.75 -4.08 -4.28
C ASP A 323 3.86 -4.10 -5.53
N ALA A 324 4.16 -3.23 -6.48
CA ALA A 324 3.45 -3.16 -7.77
C ALA A 324 4.21 -3.87 -8.90
N SER A 325 5.42 -4.38 -8.66
CA SER A 325 6.35 -4.86 -9.69
C SER A 325 5.79 -5.97 -10.60
N SER A 326 4.80 -6.73 -10.12
CA SER A 326 4.12 -7.79 -10.89
C SER A 326 3.08 -7.29 -11.88
N GLY A 327 2.85 -5.98 -11.98
CA GLY A 327 1.75 -5.40 -12.76
C GLY A 327 0.41 -5.37 -12.01
N ALA A 328 0.45 -5.61 -10.70
CA ALA A 328 -0.69 -5.54 -9.77
C ALA A 328 -0.14 -5.17 -8.39
N LEU A 329 -0.94 -4.54 -7.54
CA LEU A 329 -0.53 -4.19 -6.19
C LEU A 329 -0.64 -5.39 -5.24
N VAL A 330 0.50 -5.96 -4.90
CA VAL A 330 0.61 -7.09 -3.98
C VAL A 330 0.91 -6.58 -2.57
N GLY A 331 -0.10 -6.65 -1.70
CA GLY A 331 0.06 -6.45 -0.26
C GLY A 331 0.44 -7.75 0.43
N SER A 332 1.60 -7.77 1.08
CA SER A 332 2.06 -8.94 1.84
C SER A 332 1.26 -9.13 3.13
N THR A 333 1.27 -10.36 3.67
CA THR A 333 0.56 -10.68 4.92
C THR A 333 1.00 -9.74 6.05
N SER A 334 0.06 -8.99 6.60
CA SER A 334 0.33 -8.09 7.73
C SER A 334 -0.89 -7.91 8.62
N LEU A 335 -0.70 -7.39 9.83
CA LEU A 335 -1.76 -7.10 10.80
C LEU A 335 -2.30 -5.67 10.65
N GLY A 336 -2.55 -5.22 9.41
CA GLY A 336 -3.09 -3.89 9.17
C GLY A 336 -2.32 -2.99 8.23
N GLY A 337 -1.52 -3.54 7.32
CA GLY A 337 -0.82 -2.74 6.33
C GLY A 337 -1.79 -2.00 5.43
N LYS A 338 -1.43 -0.77 5.05
CA LYS A 338 -2.25 0.10 4.20
C LYS A 338 -1.39 0.71 3.12
N ALA A 339 -1.97 0.90 1.94
CA ALA A 339 -1.41 1.77 0.91
C ALA A 339 -2.50 2.78 0.53
N LEU A 340 -2.20 4.08 0.61
CA LEU A 340 -3.15 5.16 0.36
C LEU A 340 -2.62 6.10 -0.73
N VAL A 341 -3.52 6.63 -1.54
CA VAL A 341 -3.25 7.73 -2.45
C VAL A 341 -3.69 9.04 -1.80
N ASN A 342 -2.88 10.10 -1.95
CA ASN A 342 -3.13 11.42 -1.37
C ASN A 342 -4.29 12.15 -2.09
N THR A 343 -5.50 11.64 -1.87
CA THR A 343 -6.78 12.11 -2.41
C THR A 343 -7.63 12.72 -1.30
N ASN A 344 -8.65 13.49 -1.66
CA ASN A 344 -9.61 14.04 -0.68
C ASN A 344 -11.02 14.11 -1.26
N PHE A 345 -11.49 13.00 -1.82
CA PHE A 345 -12.82 12.90 -2.43
C PHE A 345 -13.92 12.90 -1.36
N LYS A 346 -15.05 13.54 -1.69
CA LYS A 346 -16.25 13.53 -0.85
C LYS A 346 -17.22 12.43 -1.32
N ASN A 347 -17.82 12.64 -2.48
CA ASN A 347 -18.76 11.70 -3.11
C ASN A 347 -18.10 11.08 -4.34
N PHE A 348 -18.08 9.76 -4.44
CA PHE A 348 -17.33 9.04 -5.47
C PHE A 348 -17.76 7.57 -5.59
N LEU A 349 -17.36 6.97 -6.71
CA LEU A 349 -17.22 5.51 -6.86
C LEU A 349 -15.77 5.12 -6.61
N PHE A 350 -15.54 4.02 -5.89
CA PHE A 350 -14.22 3.40 -5.75
C PHE A 350 -14.33 1.92 -6.11
N GLU A 351 -13.75 1.55 -7.25
CA GLU A 351 -13.74 0.21 -7.84
C GLU A 351 -12.32 -0.37 -7.79
N ALA A 352 -12.21 -1.67 -7.53
CA ALA A 352 -10.96 -2.42 -7.62
C ALA A 352 -11.24 -3.93 -7.76
N ASP A 353 -10.30 -4.63 -8.36
CA ASP A 353 -10.23 -6.09 -8.32
C ASP A 353 -9.40 -6.51 -7.11
N VAL A 354 -9.92 -7.45 -6.31
CA VAL A 354 -9.28 -7.91 -5.05
C VAL A 354 -9.21 -9.42 -5.03
N MET A 355 -8.03 -9.97 -4.72
CA MET A 355 -7.83 -11.41 -4.56
C MET A 355 -7.15 -11.72 -3.22
N LEU A 356 -7.72 -12.66 -2.47
CA LEU A 356 -7.12 -13.20 -1.25
C LEU A 356 -6.39 -14.52 -1.55
N PRO A 357 -5.11 -14.68 -1.17
CA PRO A 357 -4.37 -15.92 -1.40
C PRO A 357 -4.65 -17.00 -0.32
N SER A 358 -5.24 -16.63 0.82
CA SER A 358 -5.50 -17.51 1.96
C SER A 358 -6.98 -17.66 2.29
N THR A 359 -7.29 -18.64 3.14
CA THR A 359 -8.65 -18.91 3.68
C THR A 359 -8.90 -18.26 5.04
N SER A 360 -8.03 -17.34 5.45
CA SER A 360 -8.14 -16.55 6.69
C SER A 360 -7.76 -15.10 6.42
N GLY A 361 -8.18 -14.19 7.31
CA GLY A 361 -7.93 -12.75 7.21
C GLY A 361 -8.88 -12.04 6.24
N ASN A 362 -8.69 -10.73 6.12
CA ASN A 362 -9.50 -9.88 5.24
C ASN A 362 -8.64 -8.80 4.57
N ALA A 363 -9.10 -8.36 3.41
CA ALA A 363 -8.51 -7.24 2.68
C ALA A 363 -9.61 -6.43 1.99
N GLY A 364 -9.31 -5.19 1.64
CA GLY A 364 -10.32 -4.33 1.04
C GLY A 364 -9.91 -2.88 0.87
N LEU A 365 -10.92 -2.06 0.59
CA LEU A 365 -10.81 -0.66 0.27
C LEU A 365 -10.93 0.19 1.53
N LEU A 366 -9.99 1.11 1.68
CA LEU A 366 -10.03 2.19 2.66
C LEU A 366 -10.48 3.46 1.98
N PHE A 367 -11.43 4.17 2.59
CA PHE A 367 -11.99 5.36 1.96
C PHE A 367 -12.38 6.44 2.97
N ARG A 368 -12.29 7.70 2.53
CA ARG A 368 -12.42 8.90 3.38
C ARG A 368 -11.52 8.85 4.63
N VAL A 369 -10.28 8.40 4.45
CA VAL A 369 -9.29 8.24 5.52
C VAL A 369 -8.61 9.55 5.86
N SER A 370 -8.45 9.78 7.16
CA SER A 370 -7.65 10.84 7.77
C SER A 370 -6.78 10.24 8.86
N ASN A 371 -5.67 10.93 9.17
CA ASN A 371 -4.70 10.52 10.19
C ASN A 371 -4.25 9.04 10.09
N PRO A 372 -3.93 8.52 8.89
CA PRO A 372 -3.43 7.14 8.78
C PRO A 372 -2.09 6.99 9.50
N SER A 373 -1.97 5.89 10.23
CA SER A 373 -0.77 5.46 10.94
C SER A 373 -0.62 3.94 10.87
N ILE A 374 0.45 3.43 11.46
CA ILE A 374 0.76 2.00 11.53
C ILE A 374 -0.18 1.33 12.55
N GLY A 375 -0.76 0.18 12.17
CA GLY A 375 -1.69 -0.62 13.00
C GLY A 375 -3.06 -0.81 12.35
N ALA A 376 -3.72 -1.96 12.57
CA ALA A 376 -4.95 -2.38 11.88
C ALA A 376 -6.03 -1.30 11.75
N ASP A 377 -6.33 -0.61 12.85
CA ASP A 377 -7.40 0.38 12.95
C ASP A 377 -6.85 1.80 13.19
N ALA A 378 -5.53 2.00 13.02
CA ALA A 378 -4.83 3.25 13.29
C ALA A 378 -5.08 4.27 12.17
N TYR A 379 -6.33 4.69 12.03
CA TYR A 379 -6.82 5.71 11.11
C TYR A 379 -8.22 6.16 11.52
N SER A 380 -8.66 7.28 10.95
CA SER A 380 -10.04 7.76 11.02
C SER A 380 -10.64 7.72 9.63
N GLY A 381 -11.51 6.75 9.34
CA GLY A 381 -12.12 6.57 8.01
C GLY A 381 -12.97 5.32 7.93
N TYR A 382 -13.38 4.95 6.72
CA TYR A 382 -14.16 3.74 6.46
C TYR A 382 -13.34 2.63 5.81
N TYR A 383 -13.86 1.42 5.92
CA TYR A 383 -13.34 0.21 5.30
C TYR A 383 -14.48 -0.59 4.67
N ALA A 384 -14.26 -1.07 3.46
CA ALA A 384 -15.09 -2.03 2.75
C ALA A 384 -14.22 -3.21 2.35
N GLY A 385 -14.46 -4.40 2.91
CA GLY A 385 -13.58 -5.54 2.69
C GLY A 385 -14.29 -6.85 2.44
N ILE A 386 -13.52 -7.75 1.82
CA ILE A 386 -13.82 -9.16 1.65
C ILE A 386 -13.08 -9.94 2.75
N ASP A 387 -13.78 -10.90 3.38
CA ASP A 387 -13.25 -11.71 4.46
C ASP A 387 -13.26 -13.18 4.04
N ALA A 388 -12.09 -13.82 4.11
CA ALA A 388 -11.92 -15.21 3.70
C ALA A 388 -12.77 -16.20 4.52
N SER A 389 -13.33 -15.77 5.67
CA SER A 389 -14.31 -16.53 6.46
C SER A 389 -15.73 -16.58 5.85
N GLY A 390 -15.96 -15.93 4.70
CA GLY A 390 -17.20 -16.03 3.94
C GLY A 390 -18.16 -14.85 4.14
N SER A 391 -17.61 -13.64 4.28
CA SER A 391 -18.44 -12.43 4.40
C SER A 391 -17.80 -11.21 3.74
N VAL A 392 -18.64 -10.21 3.49
CA VAL A 392 -18.21 -8.85 3.14
C VAL A 392 -18.66 -7.90 4.23
N VAL A 393 -17.85 -6.88 4.50
CA VAL A 393 -18.03 -6.01 5.66
C VAL A 393 -17.85 -4.55 5.27
N LEU A 394 -18.76 -3.70 5.73
CA LEU A 394 -18.57 -2.25 5.85
C LEU A 394 -18.35 -1.90 7.31
N GLY A 395 -17.32 -1.11 7.59
CA GLY A 395 -17.02 -0.61 8.91
C GLY A 395 -16.29 0.72 8.89
N ARG A 396 -16.02 1.23 10.07
CA ARG A 396 -15.24 2.45 10.28
C ARG A 396 -14.18 2.22 11.36
N ALA A 397 -13.09 2.96 11.24
CA ALA A 397 -12.10 3.06 12.28
C ALA A 397 -12.04 4.48 12.84
N SER A 398 -11.78 4.58 14.14
CA SER A 398 -11.40 5.82 14.83
C SER A 398 -10.31 5.49 15.86
N ASN A 399 -9.19 4.93 15.40
CA ASN A 399 -8.21 4.23 16.24
C ASN A 399 -8.80 3.02 17.00
N SER A 400 -9.96 2.54 16.55
CA SER A 400 -10.66 1.36 17.02
C SER A 400 -11.67 0.93 15.96
N TRP A 401 -11.88 -0.36 15.81
CA TRP A 401 -12.81 -0.92 14.82
C TRP A 401 -14.28 -0.79 15.24
N THR A 402 -15.14 -0.41 14.30
CA THR A 402 -16.60 -0.48 14.43
C THR A 402 -17.20 -1.07 13.16
N ARG A 403 -17.82 -2.24 13.25
CA ARG A 403 -18.59 -2.81 12.13
C ARG A 403 -19.91 -2.07 11.96
N LEU A 404 -20.19 -1.60 10.74
CA LEU A 404 -21.44 -0.91 10.38
C LEU A 404 -22.44 -1.87 9.73
N GLY A 405 -21.95 -2.80 8.92
CA GLY A 405 -22.78 -3.79 8.26
C GLY A 405 -21.96 -4.96 7.72
N SER A 406 -22.62 -6.09 7.49
CA SER A 406 -22.00 -7.29 6.91
C SER A 406 -23.03 -8.14 6.19
N SER A 407 -22.58 -8.89 5.19
CA SER A 407 -23.42 -9.84 4.45
C SER A 407 -22.62 -11.09 4.07
N PRO A 408 -23.22 -12.29 4.07
CA PRO A 408 -22.55 -13.49 3.59
C PRO A 408 -22.14 -13.37 2.12
N ALA A 409 -20.95 -13.87 1.80
CA ALA A 409 -20.45 -13.93 0.42
C ALA A 409 -19.45 -15.08 0.27
N ASP A 410 -19.45 -15.72 -0.89
CA ASP A 410 -18.49 -16.78 -1.20
C ASP A 410 -17.14 -16.19 -1.60
N MET A 411 -16.20 -16.15 -0.65
CA MET A 411 -14.87 -15.53 -0.78
C MET A 411 -13.80 -16.62 -0.95
N ALA A 412 -13.87 -17.34 -2.06
CA ALA A 412 -12.92 -18.40 -2.36
C ALA A 412 -11.48 -17.86 -2.49
N SER A 413 -10.51 -18.54 -1.86
CA SER A 413 -9.09 -18.20 -2.00
C SER A 413 -8.64 -18.30 -3.47
N ASN A 414 -7.75 -17.40 -3.88
CA ASN A 414 -7.22 -17.28 -5.24
C ASN A 414 -8.28 -16.98 -6.31
N LYS A 415 -9.43 -16.44 -5.91
CA LYS A 415 -10.44 -15.89 -6.81
C LYS A 415 -10.37 -14.37 -6.78
N VAL A 416 -10.37 -13.77 -7.97
CA VAL A 416 -10.51 -12.32 -8.12
C VAL A 416 -11.98 -11.95 -7.91
N HIS A 417 -12.22 -10.98 -7.05
CA HIS A 417 -13.53 -10.40 -6.78
C HIS A 417 -13.53 -8.93 -7.17
N HIS A 418 -14.55 -8.50 -7.91
CA HIS A 418 -14.70 -7.09 -8.26
C HIS A 418 -15.44 -6.37 -7.14
N VAL A 419 -14.80 -5.38 -6.51
CA VAL A 419 -15.29 -4.67 -5.33
C VAL A 419 -15.54 -3.21 -5.68
N LYS A 420 -16.75 -2.72 -5.37
CA LYS A 420 -17.13 -1.32 -5.58
C LYS A 420 -17.73 -0.72 -4.32
N VAL A 421 -17.26 0.46 -3.95
CA VAL A 421 -17.88 1.35 -2.97
C VAL A 421 -18.55 2.51 -3.68
N GLN A 422 -19.82 2.77 -3.39
CA GLN A 422 -20.49 4.02 -3.73
C GLN A 422 -20.66 4.84 -2.44
N ALA A 423 -19.91 5.94 -2.32
CA ALA A 423 -19.94 6.81 -1.16
C ALA A 423 -20.65 8.13 -1.52
N MET A 424 -21.85 8.35 -0.98
CA MET A 424 -22.73 9.46 -1.32
C MET A 424 -23.24 10.16 -0.06
N ASP A 425 -22.61 11.27 0.32
CA ASP A 425 -22.82 11.94 1.61
C ASP A 425 -22.72 10.93 2.75
N LYS A 426 -23.83 10.57 3.41
CA LYS A 426 -23.86 9.56 4.49
C LYS A 426 -24.19 8.14 4.01
N ALA A 427 -24.67 7.97 2.77
CA ALA A 427 -25.01 6.67 2.22
C ALA A 427 -23.75 5.98 1.71
N LEU A 428 -23.47 4.77 2.21
CA LEU A 428 -22.31 3.96 1.86
C LEU A 428 -22.79 2.58 1.42
N ASP A 429 -22.55 2.26 0.15
CA ASP A 429 -22.96 0.99 -0.45
C ASP A 429 -21.72 0.20 -0.91
N LEU A 430 -21.69 -1.09 -0.57
CA LEU A 430 -20.64 -2.05 -0.96
C LEU A 430 -21.23 -3.10 -1.90
N PHE A 431 -20.67 -3.19 -3.10
CA PHE A 431 -20.98 -4.19 -4.11
C PHE A 431 -19.78 -5.12 -4.27
N VAL A 432 -20.03 -6.42 -4.41
CA VAL A 432 -18.99 -7.43 -4.64
C VAL A 432 -19.51 -8.44 -5.65
N ASP A 433 -18.77 -8.59 -6.75
CA ASP A 433 -19.06 -9.37 -7.97
C ASP A 433 -20.32 -8.92 -8.72
N ASP A 434 -21.48 -8.86 -8.06
CA ASP A 434 -22.71 -8.33 -8.62
C ASP A 434 -22.76 -6.80 -8.46
N MET A 435 -22.52 -6.09 -9.55
CA MET A 435 -22.50 -4.62 -9.57
C MET A 435 -23.88 -3.97 -9.58
N SER A 436 -24.95 -4.74 -9.76
CA SER A 436 -26.34 -4.27 -9.79
C SER A 436 -26.97 -4.17 -8.40
N LYS A 437 -26.49 -4.97 -7.44
CA LYS A 437 -27.07 -5.04 -6.10
C LYS A 437 -26.02 -4.94 -5.01
N ALA A 438 -26.17 -3.94 -4.14
CA ALA A 438 -25.30 -3.80 -2.98
C ALA A 438 -25.42 -5.01 -2.06
N LYS A 439 -24.28 -5.55 -1.62
CA LYS A 439 -24.19 -6.57 -0.58
C LYS A 439 -24.44 -5.98 0.80
N VAL A 440 -23.99 -4.75 1.03
CA VAL A 440 -24.16 -4.02 2.28
C VAL A 440 -24.46 -2.55 1.97
N SER A 441 -25.48 -2.00 2.62
CA SER A 441 -25.88 -0.59 2.53
C SER A 441 -26.05 -0.02 3.92
N VAL A 442 -25.35 1.08 4.23
CA VAL A 442 -25.40 1.73 5.55
C VAL A 442 -25.50 3.24 5.44
N MET A 443 -25.99 3.88 6.51
CA MET A 443 -26.03 5.34 6.64
C MET A 443 -25.11 5.77 7.77
N ASP A 444 -23.94 6.32 7.44
CA ASP A 444 -22.96 6.85 8.40
C ASP A 444 -22.31 8.10 7.83
N GLY A 445 -22.40 9.22 8.56
CA GLY A 445 -21.88 10.52 8.15
C GLY A 445 -20.66 10.98 8.96
N MET A 446 -20.01 10.08 9.70
CA MET A 446 -18.88 10.44 10.58
C MET A 446 -17.69 11.01 9.79
N TYR A 447 -17.40 10.46 8.62
CA TYR A 447 -16.34 10.94 7.73
C TYR A 447 -16.94 11.32 6.38
N THR A 448 -16.69 12.55 5.93
CA THR A 448 -17.30 13.08 4.71
C THR A 448 -16.31 13.18 3.56
N SER A 449 -15.00 13.24 3.83
CA SER A 449 -13.93 13.20 2.83
C SER A 449 -12.63 12.66 3.42
N GLY A 450 -11.68 12.29 2.56
CA GLY A 450 -10.33 11.91 2.94
C GLY A 450 -9.61 11.09 1.86
N MET A 451 -8.45 10.57 2.24
CA MET A 451 -7.63 9.68 1.41
C MET A 451 -8.33 8.35 1.16
N ASN A 452 -7.92 7.69 0.09
CA ASN A 452 -8.48 6.42 -0.33
C ASN A 452 -7.33 5.47 -0.67
N GLY A 453 -7.59 4.18 -0.59
CA GLY A 453 -6.60 3.16 -0.94
C GLY A 453 -7.02 1.78 -0.43
N VAL A 454 -6.05 0.98 0.00
CA VAL A 454 -6.26 -0.43 0.32
C VAL A 454 -5.69 -0.82 1.67
N ARG A 455 -6.21 -1.90 2.25
CA ARG A 455 -5.73 -2.50 3.50
C ARG A 455 -5.73 -4.02 3.42
N VAL A 456 -4.75 -4.63 4.07
CA VAL A 456 -4.71 -6.08 4.36
C VAL A 456 -4.65 -6.31 5.88
N TYR A 457 -5.29 -7.38 6.36
CA TYR A 457 -5.30 -7.76 7.77
C TYR A 457 -5.34 -9.29 7.94
N ASP A 458 -4.29 -9.82 8.58
CA ASP A 458 -4.09 -11.26 8.83
C ASP A 458 -4.14 -12.13 7.56
N THR A 459 -3.91 -11.50 6.42
CA THR A 459 -3.77 -12.08 5.09
C THR A 459 -2.95 -11.14 4.21
N GLY A 460 -2.42 -11.64 3.09
CA GLY A 460 -1.98 -10.79 1.99
C GLY A 460 -3.14 -10.57 1.01
N ALA A 461 -2.96 -9.74 0.00
CA ALA A 461 -3.91 -9.62 -1.09
C ALA A 461 -3.24 -9.07 -2.35
N THR A 462 -3.83 -9.37 -3.50
CA THR A 462 -3.54 -8.65 -4.74
C THR A 462 -4.69 -7.69 -5.01
N PHE A 463 -4.36 -6.45 -5.34
CA PHE A 463 -5.29 -5.43 -5.80
C PHE A 463 -4.91 -5.02 -7.22
N ASP A 464 -5.89 -4.85 -8.08
CA ASP A 464 -5.68 -4.43 -9.46
C ASP A 464 -6.84 -3.55 -9.95
N ASN A 465 -6.65 -2.86 -11.08
CA ASN A 465 -7.67 -2.04 -11.73
C ASN A 465 -8.34 -1.03 -10.78
N ILE A 466 -7.55 -0.36 -9.94
CA ILE A 466 -8.07 0.62 -8.98
C ILE A 466 -8.57 1.84 -9.74
N GLN A 467 -9.81 2.24 -9.46
CA GLN A 467 -10.43 3.42 -10.03
C GLN A 467 -11.23 4.17 -8.97
N ILE A 468 -10.96 5.46 -8.80
CA ILE A 468 -11.68 6.37 -7.91
C ILE A 468 -12.24 7.51 -8.75
N THR A 469 -13.57 7.51 -8.91
CA THR A 469 -14.29 8.38 -9.84
C THR A 469 -15.15 9.39 -9.05
N PRO A 470 -14.77 10.68 -8.96
CA PRO A 470 -15.53 11.67 -8.21
C PRO A 470 -16.88 11.99 -8.87
N LEU A 471 -17.87 12.26 -8.02
CA LEU A 471 -19.19 12.73 -8.44
C LEU A 471 -19.10 14.19 -8.91
N ALA A 472 -19.49 14.44 -10.16
CA ALA A 472 -19.54 15.78 -10.73
C ALA A 472 -20.92 16.41 -10.68
N PHE A 473 -21.98 15.59 -10.76
CA PHE A 473 -23.36 16.06 -10.72
C PHE A 473 -24.26 15.02 -10.07
N SER A 474 -25.22 15.46 -9.26
CA SER A 474 -26.34 14.62 -8.85
C SER A 474 -27.64 15.39 -8.69
N ASP A 475 -28.74 14.72 -9.00
CA ASP A 475 -30.09 15.19 -8.72
C ASP A 475 -31.04 14.01 -8.48
N ASP A 476 -31.57 13.94 -7.26
CA ASP A 476 -32.63 13.01 -6.89
C ASP A 476 -34.03 13.65 -7.04
N PHE A 477 -34.09 14.93 -7.45
CA PHE A 477 -35.31 15.73 -7.57
C PHE A 477 -36.10 15.90 -6.26
N SER A 478 -35.47 15.68 -5.11
CA SER A 478 -36.07 15.95 -3.79
C SER A 478 -36.38 17.44 -3.59
N SER A 479 -35.71 18.33 -4.33
CA SER A 479 -35.98 19.78 -4.32
C SER A 479 -37.34 20.16 -4.92
N GLY A 480 -37.99 19.26 -5.68
CA GLY A 480 -39.23 19.54 -6.38
C GLY A 480 -39.08 20.49 -7.58
N THR A 481 -37.86 20.75 -8.06
CA THR A 481 -37.61 21.71 -9.16
C THR A 481 -36.58 21.18 -10.17
N MET A 482 -36.54 21.79 -11.37
CA MET A 482 -35.48 21.59 -12.37
C MET A 482 -34.30 22.56 -12.18
N GLY A 483 -34.07 23.08 -10.98
CA GLY A 483 -33.12 24.19 -10.74
C GLY A 483 -31.65 23.90 -11.11
N LYS A 484 -31.27 22.62 -11.25
CA LYS A 484 -29.95 22.15 -11.68
C LYS A 484 -29.84 21.89 -13.20
N TRP A 485 -30.88 22.24 -13.94
CA TRP A 485 -31.05 21.90 -15.34
C TRP A 485 -31.42 23.11 -16.18
N THR A 486 -30.84 23.20 -17.36
CA THR A 486 -31.28 24.13 -18.41
C THR A 486 -32.25 23.40 -19.33
N THR A 487 -33.53 23.77 -19.25
CA THR A 487 -34.55 23.29 -20.19
C THR A 487 -34.29 23.87 -21.57
N VAL A 488 -34.10 22.98 -22.55
CA VAL A 488 -33.90 23.35 -23.97
C VAL A 488 -35.21 23.25 -24.74
N ASP A 489 -36.03 22.23 -24.45
CA ASP A 489 -37.34 22.02 -25.08
C ASP A 489 -38.22 21.09 -24.22
N GLY A 490 -39.52 21.10 -24.46
CA GLY A 490 -40.51 20.26 -23.79
C GLY A 490 -41.05 20.84 -22.48
N LYS A 491 -41.96 20.08 -21.86
CA LYS A 491 -42.58 20.41 -20.58
C LYS A 491 -42.19 19.39 -19.52
N TYR A 492 -42.05 19.88 -18.29
CA TYR A 492 -41.53 19.12 -17.16
C TYR A 492 -42.51 19.23 -16.00
N GLN A 493 -42.77 18.11 -15.34
CA GLN A 493 -43.39 18.07 -14.04
C GLN A 493 -42.39 17.41 -13.09
N VAL A 494 -42.07 18.09 -12.00
CA VAL A 494 -41.21 17.52 -10.95
C VAL A 494 -42.08 17.24 -9.75
N SER A 495 -42.10 15.97 -9.33
CA SER A 495 -42.62 15.58 -8.02
C SER A 495 -41.43 15.41 -7.07
N SER A 496 -41.70 15.39 -5.76
CA SER A 496 -40.65 15.04 -4.79
C SER A 496 -40.11 13.65 -5.15
N ASN A 497 -38.86 13.57 -5.59
CA ASN A 497 -38.07 12.35 -5.92
C ASN A 497 -38.08 11.89 -7.39
N ALA A 498 -38.74 12.59 -8.33
CA ALA A 498 -38.61 12.27 -9.76
C ALA A 498 -38.96 13.47 -10.65
N ALA A 499 -38.25 13.59 -11.78
CA ALA A 499 -38.66 14.44 -12.89
C ALA A 499 -39.42 13.60 -13.94
N VAL A 500 -40.62 14.06 -14.29
CA VAL A 500 -41.44 13.51 -15.36
C VAL A 500 -41.40 14.47 -16.54
N LEU A 501 -40.83 13.98 -17.64
CA LEU A 501 -40.71 14.68 -18.91
C LEU A 501 -41.81 14.19 -19.82
N SER A 502 -42.88 14.96 -19.94
CA SER A 502 -43.95 14.67 -20.90
C SER A 502 -43.57 15.24 -22.27
N ALA A 503 -43.12 14.39 -23.18
CA ALA A 503 -42.79 14.80 -24.53
C ALA A 503 -44.05 15.03 -25.38
N SER A 504 -44.10 16.13 -26.15
CA SER A 504 -44.95 16.20 -27.35
C SER A 504 -44.37 17.20 -28.38
N PRO A 505 -43.55 16.75 -29.35
CA PRO A 505 -43.02 15.39 -29.52
C PRO A 505 -41.74 15.13 -28.70
N ILE A 506 -41.18 16.14 -28.04
CA ILE A 506 -39.86 16.03 -27.39
C ILE A 506 -39.78 16.70 -26.02
N ALA A 507 -38.78 16.29 -25.25
CA ALA A 507 -38.25 17.05 -24.12
C ALA A 507 -36.73 16.88 -24.05
N LYS A 508 -36.01 17.96 -23.74
CA LYS A 508 -34.55 17.97 -23.63
C LYS A 508 -34.10 18.97 -22.57
N ALA A 509 -33.32 18.49 -21.60
CA ALA A 509 -32.69 19.32 -20.59
C ALA A 509 -31.23 18.93 -20.43
N LEU A 510 -30.38 19.93 -20.17
CA LEU A 510 -28.95 19.74 -19.93
C LEU A 510 -28.63 20.09 -18.48
N THR A 511 -27.62 19.44 -17.91
CA THR A 511 -27.05 19.85 -16.63
C THR A 511 -26.50 21.27 -16.71
N THR A 512 -26.55 22.02 -15.61
CA THR A 512 -25.89 23.34 -15.52
C THR A 512 -24.39 23.15 -15.29
N ASP A 513 -23.56 23.69 -16.19
CA ASP A 513 -22.11 23.89 -16.03
C ASP A 513 -21.24 22.64 -15.72
N VAL A 514 -21.70 21.43 -16.08
CA VAL A 514 -20.90 20.19 -15.93
C VAL A 514 -20.61 19.57 -17.28
N THR A 515 -19.38 19.75 -17.76
CA THR A 515 -18.87 19.10 -18.98
C THR A 515 -17.97 17.93 -18.62
N SER A 516 -18.16 16.80 -19.31
CA SER A 516 -17.35 15.60 -19.10
C SER A 516 -16.74 15.11 -20.41
N LYS A 517 -15.53 14.53 -20.32
CA LYS A 517 -14.91 13.74 -21.39
C LYS A 517 -15.36 12.28 -21.22
N ASP A 518 -14.65 11.58 -20.35
CA ASP A 518 -15.01 10.26 -19.87
C ASP A 518 -15.90 10.40 -18.63
N LEU A 519 -16.89 9.50 -18.55
CA LEU A 519 -17.96 9.64 -17.58
C LEU A 519 -18.65 8.30 -17.31
N ILE A 520 -19.20 8.22 -16.10
CA ILE A 520 -20.22 7.25 -15.70
C ILE A 520 -21.51 8.05 -15.46
N TYR A 521 -22.56 7.79 -16.25
CA TYR A 521 -23.87 8.43 -16.10
C TYR A 521 -24.89 7.35 -15.72
N GLU A 522 -25.41 7.43 -14.50
CA GLU A 522 -26.44 6.54 -13.98
C GLU A 522 -27.72 7.28 -13.59
N ALA A 523 -28.87 6.65 -13.80
CA ALA A 523 -30.14 7.05 -13.22
C ALA A 523 -31.15 5.89 -13.27
N ASP A 524 -32.17 5.99 -12.43
CA ASP A 524 -33.36 5.17 -12.59
C ASP A 524 -34.29 5.83 -13.60
N VAL A 525 -34.70 5.08 -14.63
CA VAL A 525 -35.55 5.56 -15.72
C VAL A 525 -36.77 4.67 -15.88
N SER A 526 -37.92 5.26 -16.19
CA SER A 526 -39.07 4.51 -16.70
C SER A 526 -39.67 5.28 -17.87
N ILE A 527 -40.18 4.54 -18.85
CA ILE A 527 -40.87 5.11 -20.01
C ILE A 527 -42.34 4.73 -19.97
N ASP A 528 -43.19 5.64 -20.45
CA ASP A 528 -44.61 5.39 -20.63
C ASP A 528 -44.98 5.81 -22.06
N SER A 529 -45.11 4.82 -22.94
CA SER A 529 -45.33 5.02 -24.37
C SER A 529 -45.94 3.81 -25.05
N SER A 530 -47.11 4.06 -25.66
CA SER A 530 -47.73 3.20 -26.65
C SER A 530 -47.14 3.36 -28.07
N SER A 531 -46.20 4.30 -28.29
CA SER A 531 -45.50 4.47 -29.57
C SER A 531 -44.36 3.47 -29.72
N ALA A 532 -44.33 2.75 -30.85
CA ALA A 532 -43.28 1.78 -31.18
C ALA A 532 -41.89 2.43 -31.34
N ASN A 533 -41.82 3.75 -31.58
CA ASN A 533 -40.57 4.49 -31.79
C ASN A 533 -40.22 5.41 -30.60
N GLY A 534 -41.04 5.41 -29.55
CA GLY A 534 -40.83 6.24 -28.37
C GLY A 534 -39.62 5.77 -27.57
N ASN A 535 -38.72 6.69 -27.20
CA ASN A 535 -37.54 6.38 -26.41
C ASN A 535 -37.14 7.53 -25.46
N GLY A 536 -36.61 7.16 -24.30
CA GLY A 536 -36.13 8.10 -23.29
C GLY A 536 -34.82 7.63 -22.68
N GLY A 537 -33.96 8.59 -22.34
CA GLY A 537 -32.66 8.30 -21.77
C GLY A 537 -31.77 9.52 -21.66
N PHE A 538 -30.47 9.29 -21.83
CA PHE A 538 -29.43 10.29 -21.60
C PHE A 538 -28.87 10.80 -22.91
N ILE A 539 -28.56 12.09 -22.94
CA ILE A 539 -27.66 12.69 -23.91
C ILE A 539 -26.35 13.07 -23.22
N PHE A 540 -25.22 12.89 -23.89
CA PHE A 540 -23.91 13.13 -23.30
C PHE A 540 -22.90 13.60 -24.33
N ARG A 541 -21.85 14.27 -23.84
CA ARG A 541 -20.88 15.01 -24.67
C ARG A 541 -21.57 16.01 -25.61
N VAL A 542 -22.59 16.69 -25.08
CA VAL A 542 -23.49 17.57 -25.83
C VAL A 542 -22.90 18.97 -26.00
N SER A 543 -23.02 19.49 -27.22
CA SER A 543 -22.81 20.90 -27.57
C SER A 543 -23.92 21.38 -28.52
N ASN A 544 -24.07 22.70 -28.66
CA ASN A 544 -24.98 23.34 -29.62
C ASN A 544 -26.44 22.86 -29.52
N ALA A 545 -26.93 22.56 -28.31
CA ALA A 545 -28.30 22.10 -28.11
C ALA A 545 -29.31 23.22 -28.40
N LYS A 546 -30.35 22.86 -29.16
CA LYS A 546 -31.48 23.71 -29.55
C LYS A 546 -32.79 22.94 -29.41
N ALA A 547 -33.92 23.64 -29.54
CA ALA A 547 -35.23 23.02 -29.67
C ALA A 547 -35.28 22.03 -30.84
N GLY A 548 -36.01 20.92 -30.69
CA GLY A 548 -36.05 19.80 -31.63
C GLY A 548 -35.33 18.51 -31.15
N PRO A 549 -35.73 17.32 -31.63
CA PRO A 549 -35.29 16.02 -31.10
C PRO A 549 -33.79 15.80 -31.20
N ASP A 550 -33.23 16.06 -32.38
CA ASP A 550 -31.84 15.75 -32.74
C ASP A 550 -31.03 17.04 -32.96
N SER A 551 -31.60 18.19 -32.59
CA SER A 551 -30.98 19.50 -32.68
C SER A 551 -29.97 19.69 -31.54
N TYR A 552 -28.88 18.94 -31.62
CA TYR A 552 -27.68 19.03 -30.78
C TYR A 552 -26.54 18.25 -31.45
N ASN A 553 -25.31 18.50 -31.02
CA ASN A 553 -24.15 17.68 -31.35
C ASN A 553 -23.79 16.88 -30.11
N GLY A 554 -23.90 15.56 -30.14
CA GLY A 554 -23.58 14.69 -28.99
C GLY A 554 -24.11 13.27 -29.17
N TYR A 555 -23.94 12.44 -28.16
CA TYR A 555 -24.47 11.08 -28.13
C TYR A 555 -25.81 11.01 -27.41
N TYR A 556 -26.55 9.93 -27.67
CA TYR A 556 -27.75 9.53 -26.96
C TYR A 556 -27.72 8.04 -26.68
N ALA A 557 -28.04 7.64 -25.46
CA ALA A 557 -28.41 6.26 -25.16
C ALA A 557 -29.66 6.22 -24.27
N GLY A 558 -30.55 5.28 -24.56
CA GLY A 558 -31.80 5.18 -23.82
C GLY A 558 -32.55 3.89 -24.12
N ILE A 559 -33.76 3.84 -23.56
CA ILE A 559 -34.65 2.70 -23.63
C ILE A 559 -35.97 3.07 -24.33
N GLY A 560 -36.55 2.10 -25.02
CA GLY A 560 -37.90 2.12 -25.57
C GLY A 560 -38.64 0.85 -25.16
N ASN A 561 -39.95 0.76 -25.41
CA ASN A 561 -40.71 -0.44 -25.06
C ASN A 561 -40.21 -1.63 -25.90
N GLY A 562 -39.47 -2.54 -25.29
CA GLY A 562 -38.84 -3.67 -25.98
C GLY A 562 -37.48 -3.39 -26.63
N LEU A 563 -36.80 -2.26 -26.36
CA LEU A 563 -35.52 -1.94 -27.01
C LEU A 563 -34.54 -1.13 -26.14
N VAL A 564 -33.26 -1.25 -26.47
CA VAL A 564 -32.17 -0.35 -26.02
C VAL A 564 -31.50 0.24 -27.26
N VAL A 565 -31.23 1.54 -27.26
CA VAL A 565 -30.68 2.25 -28.42
C VAL A 565 -29.53 3.16 -28.01
N LEU A 566 -28.50 3.19 -28.85
CA LEU A 566 -27.37 4.11 -28.81
C LEU A 566 -27.21 4.76 -30.19
N GLY A 567 -27.07 6.08 -30.20
CA GLY A 567 -26.81 6.85 -31.40
C GLY A 567 -26.16 8.19 -31.10
N ARG A 568 -26.12 9.04 -32.11
CA ARG A 568 -25.60 10.40 -31.99
C ARG A 568 -26.40 11.36 -32.85
N ALA A 569 -26.36 12.63 -32.48
CA ALA A 569 -26.96 13.71 -33.23
C ALA A 569 -25.88 14.66 -33.76
N ASP A 570 -26.09 15.18 -34.97
CA ASP A 570 -25.35 16.28 -35.58
C ASP A 570 -26.30 17.28 -36.27
N ASN A 571 -27.41 17.57 -35.59
CA ASN A 571 -28.65 18.13 -36.16
C ASN A 571 -29.47 17.15 -37.00
N ASN A 572 -29.00 15.90 -37.15
CA ASN A 572 -29.77 14.76 -37.65
C ASN A 572 -29.48 13.52 -36.78
N TRP A 573 -30.41 12.57 -36.76
CA TRP A 573 -30.21 11.29 -36.07
C TRP A 573 -29.25 10.38 -36.84
N ASN A 574 -28.29 9.81 -36.12
CA ASN A 574 -27.39 8.77 -36.61
C ASN A 574 -27.42 7.61 -35.61
N GLU A 575 -28.15 6.55 -35.93
CA GLU A 575 -28.15 5.33 -35.11
C GLU A 575 -26.79 4.66 -35.18
N LEU A 576 -26.24 4.31 -34.02
CA LEU A 576 -25.00 3.53 -33.93
C LEU A 576 -25.30 2.06 -33.68
N LYS A 577 -26.24 1.78 -32.76
CA LYS A 577 -26.70 0.44 -32.46
C LYS A 577 -28.06 0.46 -31.76
N MET A 578 -28.96 -0.43 -32.17
CA MET A 578 -30.20 -0.73 -31.47
C MET A 578 -30.28 -2.25 -31.28
N ILE A 579 -30.75 -2.67 -30.11
CA ILE A 579 -31.02 -4.07 -29.82
C ILE A 579 -32.46 -4.24 -29.34
N GLN A 580 -33.03 -5.39 -29.67
CA GLN A 580 -34.29 -5.84 -29.07
C GLN A 580 -34.03 -6.28 -27.63
N ALA A 581 -34.87 -5.81 -26.71
CA ALA A 581 -34.78 -6.07 -25.28
C ALA A 581 -36.20 -6.25 -24.74
N ALA A 582 -36.78 -7.43 -24.98
CA ALA A 582 -38.18 -7.74 -24.68
C ALA A 582 -38.52 -7.62 -23.18
N ASP A 583 -37.51 -7.66 -22.32
CA ASP A 583 -37.58 -7.46 -20.87
C ASP A 583 -37.81 -6.00 -20.45
N ILE A 584 -37.56 -5.04 -21.34
CA ILE A 584 -37.82 -3.61 -21.08
C ILE A 584 -39.28 -3.32 -21.39
N LYS A 585 -40.07 -2.95 -20.38
CA LYS A 585 -41.51 -2.67 -20.51
C LYS A 585 -41.86 -1.26 -20.09
N GLU A 586 -42.91 -0.72 -20.70
CA GLU A 586 -43.49 0.54 -20.25
C GLU A 586 -43.96 0.46 -18.78
N GLY A 587 -43.86 1.58 -18.07
CA GLY A 587 -44.17 1.68 -16.65
C GLY A 587 -43.16 0.99 -15.71
N GLN A 588 -42.25 0.16 -16.22
CA GLN A 588 -41.20 -0.45 -15.40
C GLN A 588 -40.03 0.49 -15.22
N LYS A 589 -39.54 0.54 -13.98
CA LYS A 589 -38.31 1.25 -13.63
C LYS A 589 -37.12 0.35 -13.95
N HIS A 590 -36.16 0.91 -14.69
CA HIS A 590 -34.90 0.29 -15.04
C HIS A 590 -33.74 1.17 -14.58
N HIS A 591 -32.62 0.55 -14.21
CA HIS A 591 -31.39 1.27 -13.88
C HIS A 591 -30.51 1.34 -15.12
N LEU A 592 -30.34 2.55 -15.68
CA LEU A 592 -29.57 2.80 -16.89
C LEU A 592 -28.21 3.37 -16.52
N VAL A 593 -27.12 2.76 -17.02
CA VAL A 593 -25.75 3.25 -16.84
C VAL A 593 -25.03 3.38 -18.18
N ILE A 594 -24.39 4.51 -18.41
CA ILE A 594 -23.48 4.74 -19.52
C ILE A 594 -22.06 4.88 -18.97
N ARG A 595 -21.11 4.10 -19.48
CA ARG A 595 -19.68 4.25 -19.21
C ARG A 595 -18.96 4.64 -20.50
N THR A 596 -18.13 5.68 -20.45
CA THR A 596 -17.30 6.10 -21.58
C THR A 596 -15.83 6.14 -21.22
N SER A 597 -14.96 5.72 -22.15
CA SER A 597 -13.50 5.80 -22.05
C SER A 597 -12.93 6.03 -23.44
N GLY A 598 -12.42 7.25 -23.68
CA GLY A 598 -12.07 7.73 -25.02
C GLY A 598 -13.25 7.58 -25.99
N ASP A 599 -13.06 6.75 -27.01
CA ASP A 599 -14.08 6.48 -28.04
C ASP A 599 -15.01 5.30 -27.68
N SER A 600 -14.73 4.57 -26.59
CA SER A 600 -15.55 3.43 -26.16
C SER A 600 -16.78 3.91 -25.40
N ILE A 601 -17.95 3.41 -25.79
CA ILE A 601 -19.24 3.71 -25.16
C ILE A 601 -19.94 2.40 -24.83
N SER A 602 -20.23 2.19 -23.55
CA SER A 602 -20.95 1.03 -23.03
C SER A 602 -22.27 1.45 -22.38
N VAL A 603 -23.35 0.75 -22.70
CA VAL A 603 -24.70 0.99 -22.15
C VAL A 603 -25.16 -0.26 -21.41
N TYR A 604 -25.51 -0.10 -20.14
CA TYR A 604 -26.00 -1.14 -19.24
C TYR A 604 -27.44 -0.85 -18.84
N VAL A 605 -28.25 -1.89 -18.72
CA VAL A 605 -29.64 -1.79 -18.25
C VAL A 605 -29.91 -2.93 -17.29
N ASP A 606 -30.16 -2.59 -16.04
CA ASP A 606 -30.38 -3.45 -14.87
C ASP A 606 -29.19 -4.35 -14.49
N ASP A 607 -28.70 -5.20 -15.39
CA ASP A 607 -27.42 -5.91 -15.22
C ASP A 607 -26.26 -4.96 -15.50
N LEU A 608 -25.47 -4.66 -14.47
CA LEU A 608 -24.34 -3.74 -14.52
C LEU A 608 -23.01 -4.45 -14.68
N ASN A 609 -23.02 -5.78 -14.80
CA ASN A 609 -21.82 -6.57 -15.05
C ASN A 609 -21.58 -6.70 -16.57
N THR A 610 -22.64 -6.87 -17.35
CA THR A 610 -22.55 -7.05 -18.82
C THR A 610 -23.27 -5.91 -19.56
N PRO A 611 -22.58 -5.16 -20.44
CA PRO A 611 -23.24 -4.11 -21.21
C PRO A 611 -24.18 -4.71 -22.27
N ARG A 612 -25.36 -4.10 -22.41
CA ARG A 612 -26.32 -4.40 -23.48
C ARG A 612 -25.80 -3.94 -24.84
N ILE A 613 -25.13 -2.79 -24.87
CA ILE A 613 -24.52 -2.22 -26.07
C ILE A 613 -23.09 -1.79 -25.74
N MET A 614 -22.15 -2.11 -26.63
CA MET A 614 -20.80 -1.57 -26.64
C MET A 614 -20.45 -1.16 -28.07
N VAL A 615 -19.99 0.07 -28.25
CA VAL A 615 -19.62 0.67 -29.55
C VAL A 615 -18.35 1.51 -29.39
N LYS A 616 -17.55 1.62 -30.45
CA LYS A 616 -16.47 2.61 -30.57
C LYS A 616 -16.87 3.72 -31.53
N ASP A 617 -16.94 4.95 -31.04
CA ASP A 617 -17.18 6.14 -31.84
C ASP A 617 -16.57 7.38 -31.17
N GLY A 618 -15.64 8.04 -31.86
CA GLY A 618 -14.88 9.20 -31.33
C GLY A 618 -15.32 10.57 -31.84
N LYS A 619 -16.51 10.68 -32.47
CA LYS A 619 -16.95 11.95 -33.08
C LYS A 619 -17.10 13.09 -32.06
N TYR A 620 -17.54 12.78 -30.84
CA TYR A 620 -17.63 13.77 -29.77
C TYR A 620 -16.79 13.31 -28.57
N SER A 621 -15.82 14.13 -28.17
CA SER A 621 -14.88 13.80 -27.09
C SER A 621 -15.24 14.42 -25.75
N ALA A 622 -16.05 15.47 -25.73
CA ALA A 622 -16.47 16.16 -24.51
C ALA A 622 -17.75 16.97 -24.72
N GLY A 623 -18.43 17.30 -23.62
CA GLY A 623 -19.55 18.24 -23.60
C GLY A 623 -20.46 18.06 -22.40
N LEU A 624 -21.61 18.72 -22.41
CA LEU A 624 -22.61 18.64 -21.35
C LEU A 624 -23.30 17.27 -21.34
N SER A 625 -23.89 16.93 -20.20
CA SER A 625 -24.80 15.79 -20.06
C SER A 625 -26.24 16.28 -19.94
N GLY A 626 -27.19 15.40 -20.23
CA GLY A 626 -28.59 15.75 -20.23
C GLY A 626 -29.52 14.56 -20.30
N ILE A 627 -30.81 14.88 -20.24
CA ILE A 627 -31.91 13.93 -20.39
C ILE A 627 -32.71 14.30 -21.64
N ARG A 628 -33.14 13.28 -22.38
CA ARG A 628 -33.93 13.43 -23.61
C ARG A 628 -35.07 12.41 -23.63
N ALA A 629 -36.25 12.88 -24.01
CA ALA A 629 -37.40 12.04 -24.33
C ALA A 629 -37.90 12.36 -25.75
N TYR A 630 -38.24 11.31 -26.50
CA TYR A 630 -38.78 11.39 -27.85
C TYR A 630 -40.04 10.52 -27.97
N MET A 631 -41.19 11.12 -28.29
CA MET A 631 -42.48 10.45 -28.45
C MET A 631 -42.88 9.53 -27.28
N THR A 632 -42.39 9.80 -26.07
CA THR A 632 -42.63 9.03 -24.84
C THR A 632 -42.66 9.96 -23.64
N THR A 633 -43.29 9.53 -22.55
CA THR A 633 -43.06 10.15 -21.25
C THR A 633 -41.88 9.45 -20.57
N LEU A 634 -40.86 10.20 -20.17
CA LEU A 634 -39.73 9.70 -19.40
C LEU A 634 -39.87 10.15 -17.94
N SER A 635 -39.90 9.19 -17.02
CA SER A 635 -39.63 9.46 -15.60
C SER A 635 -38.17 9.17 -15.31
N VAL A 636 -37.50 10.07 -14.60
CA VAL A 636 -36.11 9.90 -14.20
C VAL A 636 -35.92 10.30 -12.73
N SER A 637 -35.14 9.51 -12.00
CA SER A 637 -34.77 9.77 -10.60
C SER A 637 -33.33 9.32 -10.34
N ASN A 638 -32.73 9.80 -9.24
CA ASN A 638 -31.39 9.41 -8.81
C ASN A 638 -30.30 9.64 -9.88
N VAL A 639 -30.38 10.75 -10.61
CA VAL A 639 -29.40 11.09 -11.64
C VAL A 639 -28.05 11.36 -11.00
N ARG A 640 -27.00 10.68 -11.47
CA ARG A 640 -25.63 10.89 -11.04
C ARG A 640 -24.69 10.82 -12.23
N ILE A 641 -23.74 11.76 -12.29
CA ILE A 641 -22.68 11.79 -13.28
C ILE A 641 -21.36 11.86 -12.53
N TYR A 642 -20.50 10.89 -12.80
CA TYR A 642 -19.13 10.83 -12.30
C TYR A 642 -18.18 11.12 -13.45
N THR A 643 -17.13 11.89 -13.21
CA THR A 643 -16.06 12.15 -14.20
C THR A 643 -15.00 11.08 -14.06
N ALA A 644 -14.80 10.29 -15.12
CA ALA A 644 -13.90 9.15 -15.17
C ALA A 644 -12.58 9.47 -15.87
#